data_AF-A0A3N5UVS0-F1
#
_entry.id   AF-A0A3N5UVS0-F1
#
_cell.length_a   1.000
_cell.length_b   1.000
_cell.length_c   1.000
_cell.angle_alpha   90.00
_cell.angle_beta   90.00
_cell.angle_gamma   90.00
#
_symmetry.space_group_name_H-M   'P 1'
#
loop_
_entity.id
_entity.type
_entity.pdbx_description
1 polymer ?
#
loop_
_entity_poly.entity_id
_entity_poly.type
_entity_poly.pdbx_seq_one_letter_code
_entity_poly.pdbx_strand_id
1 'polypeptide(L)'
;MIKVHISPDYLDHKDHGDGGIRRVSEAMIRHLPAFGVEHTRFLNEADIIVNHGGMLTWAKGKPIVNVNHGLYWSRQPWGDNYQEVNEQVVESMARAVAHTAPSEWVARAIRRGGFFYPEVVYHGIDHKDFQPGTNGGYVLWNKARADAVSDPNDLMRAANLMPGTPFWTTIGKPTANVKVIGVTDYNRMKEIVANAGVYLCTARETFGIGTLEAMACGVPVSGWDWGGQSEIIVQGQTGYLAPPGDYKALAECISRCLAERERLSANCLDDVRNRWNWEPRIEQYANIFKKVYRDFYETEKPRVSVVLTACKLDRFLPEAIESVKRQTLTDWELLVIDDAQLESTRLIVEAYAREDKRITYRPTLENLGLPGARNYGLYLSRGRYIRHLDADDFLADNCLALEAEALDNDPGIHIAYGHLETVREDSSRVLKNNEPVRGGWPPNQFNWEEQMAHLNQLPSCVMMRREVLERTGGYRERMKRNEDAEFWCRATSGGFRAKKVTQAITYFHRERNDSKGATEWREQGGEPDWTAWFPWRMGAGEYSDAIRVLRKHGGKHPRPHLVPFGAQGRPGDRKFWYVNDYQYPVVSVVVTVGPGHKPFLVDALDSILAQSYPDWQCVVVNDTGTAWEKDIPGVPWAEVVDMDGNQGTSAARNEGYKHSRGRFIVWMDADDYWVPWFLEIMVAHAENNNGVIYSDLIKDENGKKGIYRYRNFNSTLIPRTMQYPGSSILVPRNIAEAVIALQGGYDSQIPGMEDWDYQMAIHHLGFCAFHVEEPLFVYRLHTSTKREADYAKIESIRDYMDKKWPDYRLGKKVMMCGCAGTKKVTTKPKSTLSSSGNFAPEQEVNTGQIATDMVQVEYVGQIEQTFSIRSRVQNGITYRFGNNTGHKQKAVFLGDAEWLTSQRDGNNRPLYVLLTSTTLDARDPSVFLGAPVTG
;
A
#
# COMPACT_ATOMS: atom_id res chain seq x y z
N MET A 1 -2.66 -32.17 21.93
CA MET A 1 -1.67 -31.08 21.73
C MET A 1 -1.50 -30.91 20.24
N ILE A 2 -1.49 -29.68 19.74
CA ILE A 2 -1.24 -29.40 18.31
C ILE A 2 0.26 -29.56 18.06
N LYS A 3 0.66 -30.29 17.02
CA LYS A 3 2.06 -30.46 16.63
C LYS A 3 2.46 -29.47 15.53
N VAL A 4 3.54 -28.73 15.73
CA VAL A 4 4.11 -27.80 14.74
C VAL A 4 5.50 -28.26 14.29
N HIS A 5 5.78 -28.14 12.99
CA HIS A 5 7.14 -28.28 12.47
C HIS A 5 7.71 -26.90 12.15
N ILE A 6 8.76 -26.48 12.85
CA ILE A 6 9.37 -25.16 12.69
C ILE A 6 10.57 -25.29 11.75
N SER A 7 10.56 -24.53 10.65
CA SER A 7 11.60 -24.56 9.63
C SER A 7 12.23 -23.17 9.50
N PRO A 8 13.53 -22.99 9.78
CA PRO A 8 14.51 -24.04 10.08
C PRO A 8 14.44 -24.53 11.53
N ASP A 9 14.73 -25.82 11.73
CA ASP A 9 14.93 -26.41 13.06
C ASP A 9 16.41 -26.32 13.43
N TYR A 10 16.72 -25.69 14.56
CA TYR A 10 18.10 -25.52 15.05
C TYR A 10 18.47 -26.50 16.17
N LEU A 11 17.57 -27.41 16.54
CA LEU A 11 17.87 -28.40 17.56
C LEU A 11 19.05 -29.28 17.11
N ASP A 12 20.08 -29.36 17.96
CA ASP A 12 21.37 -30.06 17.72
C ASP A 12 22.34 -29.37 16.74
N HIS A 13 22.01 -28.18 16.23
CA HIS A 13 22.95 -27.37 15.44
C HIS A 13 23.81 -26.47 16.33
N LYS A 14 25.13 -26.51 16.13
CA LYS A 14 26.07 -25.60 16.81
C LYS A 14 25.73 -24.15 16.47
N ASP A 15 25.76 -23.27 17.46
CA ASP A 15 25.53 -21.83 17.27
C ASP A 15 26.78 -21.18 16.68
N HIS A 16 26.63 -20.69 15.45
CA HIS A 16 27.67 -19.94 14.74
C HIS A 16 27.43 -18.43 14.79
N GLY A 17 26.52 -17.96 15.65
CA GLY A 17 26.02 -16.59 15.63
C GLY A 17 24.89 -16.40 14.63
N ASP A 18 23.99 -17.39 14.52
CA ASP A 18 22.97 -17.50 13.46
C ASP A 18 21.85 -16.44 13.52
N GLY A 19 21.98 -15.45 14.41
CA GLY A 19 21.17 -14.23 14.45
C GLY A 19 19.78 -14.39 15.09
N GLY A 20 18.90 -13.42 14.84
CA GLY A 20 17.58 -13.34 15.48
C GLY A 20 16.60 -14.45 15.10
N ILE A 21 16.71 -15.00 13.89
CA ILE A 21 15.88 -16.12 13.39
C ILE A 21 16.00 -17.33 14.32
N ARG A 22 17.23 -17.69 14.69
CA ARG A 22 17.50 -18.79 15.61
C ARG A 22 16.89 -18.55 16.99
N ARG A 23 17.03 -17.33 17.54
CA ARG A 23 16.48 -16.99 18.86
C ARG A 23 14.97 -17.11 18.93
N VAL A 24 14.26 -16.67 17.90
CA VAL A 24 12.81 -16.82 17.81
C VAL A 24 12.43 -18.31 17.74
N SER A 25 13.13 -19.10 16.91
CA SER A 25 12.85 -20.52 16.74
C SER A 25 13.10 -21.32 18.02
N GLU A 26 14.23 -21.06 18.71
CA GLU A 26 14.56 -21.65 20.00
C GLU A 26 13.54 -21.26 21.08
N ALA A 27 13.10 -20.00 21.12
CA ALA A 27 12.07 -19.54 22.04
C ALA A 27 10.72 -20.23 21.80
N MET A 28 10.29 -20.37 20.53
CA MET A 28 9.09 -21.12 20.18
C MET A 28 9.17 -22.56 20.68
N ILE A 29 10.25 -23.28 20.36
CA ILE A 29 10.40 -24.68 20.76
C ILE A 29 10.38 -24.84 22.29
N ARG A 30 11.02 -23.91 23.01
CA ARG A 30 11.10 -23.96 24.48
C ARG A 30 9.75 -23.68 25.16
N HIS A 31 9.02 -22.65 24.71
CA HIS A 31 7.88 -22.11 25.45
C HIS A 31 6.50 -22.58 24.92
N LEU A 32 6.38 -23.00 23.66
CA LEU A 32 5.11 -23.47 23.09
C LEU A 32 4.42 -24.60 23.89
N PRO A 33 5.15 -25.58 24.50
CA PRO A 33 4.50 -26.64 25.27
C PRO A 33 3.63 -26.13 26.42
N ALA A 34 3.99 -25.01 27.04
CA ALA A 34 3.20 -24.39 28.11
C ALA A 34 1.81 -23.91 27.61
N PHE A 35 1.67 -23.71 26.30
CA PHE A 35 0.45 -23.24 25.66
C PHE A 35 -0.29 -24.33 24.85
N GLY A 36 0.06 -25.62 25.06
CA GLY A 36 -0.65 -26.74 24.43
C GLY A 36 -0.23 -27.05 22.99
N VAL A 37 0.92 -26.52 22.56
CA VAL A 37 1.51 -26.73 21.22
C VAL A 37 2.88 -27.38 21.38
N GLU A 38 3.14 -28.44 20.62
CA GLU A 38 4.39 -29.21 20.69
C GLU A 38 5.17 -29.08 19.38
N HIS A 39 6.49 -28.98 19.46
CA HIS A 39 7.35 -29.01 18.28
C HIS A 39 7.66 -30.46 17.85
N THR A 40 7.59 -30.76 16.55
CA THR A 40 8.07 -32.02 15.95
C THR A 40 9.06 -31.76 14.81
N ARG A 41 10.12 -32.56 14.76
CA ARG A 41 11.11 -32.53 13.67
C ARG A 41 10.61 -33.25 12.41
N PHE A 42 9.55 -34.04 12.54
CA PHE A 42 9.07 -34.91 11.49
C PHE A 42 7.88 -34.27 10.77
N LEU A 43 8.10 -33.91 9.51
CA LEU A 43 7.09 -33.22 8.70
C LEU A 43 5.78 -34.02 8.56
N ASN A 44 5.84 -35.35 8.56
CA ASN A 44 4.65 -36.22 8.51
C ASN A 44 3.83 -36.20 9.81
N GLU A 45 4.44 -35.91 10.97
CA GLU A 45 3.76 -35.82 12.27
C GLU A 45 3.15 -34.44 12.57
N ALA A 46 3.57 -33.41 11.85
CA ALA A 46 3.12 -32.03 12.11
C ALA A 46 1.66 -31.82 11.70
N ASP A 47 0.89 -31.10 12.50
CA ASP A 47 -0.43 -30.58 12.10
C ASP A 47 -0.27 -29.28 11.31
N ILE A 48 0.74 -28.47 11.65
CA ILE A 48 1.03 -27.17 11.03
C ILE A 48 2.51 -27.07 10.70
N ILE A 49 2.82 -26.48 9.55
CA ILE A 49 4.18 -26.13 9.15
C ILE A 49 4.42 -24.64 9.42
N VAL A 50 5.52 -24.32 10.11
CA VAL A 50 5.88 -22.94 10.44
C VAL A 50 7.14 -22.59 9.64
N ASN A 51 6.98 -21.85 8.55
CA ASN A 51 8.10 -21.36 7.76
C ASN A 51 8.61 -20.04 8.33
N HIS A 52 9.89 -20.00 8.66
CA HIS A 52 10.52 -18.84 9.25
C HIS A 52 11.66 -18.33 8.35
N GLY A 53 11.64 -17.04 8.02
CA GLY A 53 12.62 -16.43 7.10
C GLY A 53 12.44 -16.91 5.66
N GLY A 54 13.54 -17.12 4.93
CA GLY A 54 13.53 -17.56 3.53
C GLY A 54 13.23 -19.04 3.30
N MET A 55 12.59 -19.72 4.26
CA MET A 55 12.32 -21.16 4.14
C MET A 55 11.04 -21.43 3.34
N LEU A 56 11.07 -22.49 2.53
CA LEU A 56 9.95 -22.92 1.69
C LEU A 56 9.62 -24.41 1.95
N THR A 57 9.29 -24.74 3.19
CA THR A 57 8.87 -26.09 3.57
C THR A 57 7.36 -26.20 3.44
N TRP A 58 6.87 -27.30 2.84
CA TRP A 58 5.44 -27.57 2.74
C TRP A 58 5.15 -29.07 2.61
N ALA A 59 3.93 -29.48 2.92
CA ALA A 59 3.43 -30.83 2.71
C ALA A 59 1.95 -30.80 2.29
N LYS A 60 1.53 -31.79 1.50
CA LYS A 60 0.14 -31.92 1.04
C LYS A 60 -0.82 -31.94 2.22
N GLY A 61 -1.89 -31.14 2.14
CA GLY A 61 -2.96 -31.14 3.13
C GLY A 61 -2.59 -30.56 4.51
N LYS A 62 -1.44 -29.87 4.62
CA LYS A 62 -1.01 -29.22 5.87
C LYS A 62 -1.02 -27.69 5.71
N PRO A 63 -1.65 -26.93 6.63
CA PRO A 63 -1.57 -25.48 6.61
C PRO A 63 -0.16 -24.99 6.94
N ILE A 64 0.21 -23.85 6.35
CA ILE A 64 1.49 -23.19 6.58
C ILE A 64 1.24 -21.86 7.28
N VAL A 65 2.01 -21.59 8.33
CA VAL A 65 2.12 -20.28 8.98
C VAL A 65 3.48 -19.70 8.64
N ASN A 66 3.50 -18.48 8.10
CA ASN A 66 4.73 -17.83 7.68
C ASN A 66 5.16 -16.74 8.66
N VAL A 67 6.30 -16.98 9.32
CA VAL A 67 6.95 -16.04 10.24
C VAL A 67 7.91 -15.15 9.45
N ASN A 68 7.41 -14.00 9.00
CA ASN A 68 8.14 -13.11 8.09
C ASN A 68 8.90 -12.04 8.87
N HIS A 69 10.23 -12.05 8.79
CA HIS A 69 11.09 -11.04 9.43
C HIS A 69 11.31 -9.78 8.59
N GLY A 70 10.76 -9.73 7.38
CA GLY A 70 10.93 -8.65 6.43
C GLY A 70 11.44 -9.15 5.07
N LEU A 71 11.50 -8.22 4.12
CA LEU A 71 12.07 -8.44 2.81
C LEU A 71 13.22 -7.45 2.60
N TYR A 72 14.14 -7.79 1.70
CA TYR A 72 15.15 -6.86 1.26
C TYR A 72 14.50 -5.76 0.41
N TRP A 73 14.46 -4.54 0.95
CA TRP A 73 13.80 -3.38 0.33
C TRP A 73 14.50 -2.97 -0.97
N SER A 74 13.76 -2.83 -2.07
CA SER A 74 14.33 -2.59 -3.41
C SER A 74 15.04 -1.24 -3.57
N ARG A 75 14.79 -0.27 -2.67
CA ARG A 75 15.48 1.03 -2.68
C ARG A 75 16.91 0.95 -2.14
N GLN A 76 17.28 -0.15 -1.49
CA GLN A 76 18.61 -0.32 -0.89
C GLN A 76 19.55 -1.07 -1.84
N PRO A 77 20.85 -0.72 -1.88
CA PRO A 77 21.85 -1.36 -2.73
C PRO A 77 22.31 -2.70 -2.14
N TRP A 78 21.48 -3.74 -2.25
CA TRP A 78 21.82 -5.09 -1.82
C TRP A 78 22.77 -5.79 -2.81
N GLY A 79 23.65 -6.67 -2.30
CA GLY A 79 24.46 -7.56 -3.13
C GLY A 79 23.68 -8.79 -3.64
N ASP A 80 24.26 -9.54 -4.59
CA ASP A 80 23.58 -10.47 -5.51
C ASP A 80 22.58 -11.50 -4.91
N ASN A 81 22.81 -11.99 -3.69
CA ASN A 81 22.03 -13.10 -3.11
C ASN A 81 20.62 -12.71 -2.65
N TYR A 82 20.30 -11.42 -2.51
CA TYR A 82 19.02 -10.98 -1.93
C TYR A 82 17.79 -11.35 -2.77
N GLN A 83 17.96 -11.46 -4.10
CA GLN A 83 16.83 -11.75 -4.98
C GLN A 83 16.27 -13.15 -4.75
N GLU A 84 17.14 -14.12 -4.44
CA GLU A 84 16.74 -15.49 -4.13
C GLU A 84 16.01 -15.58 -2.80
N VAL A 85 16.50 -14.86 -1.78
CA VAL A 85 15.84 -14.81 -0.48
C VAL A 85 14.46 -14.18 -0.60
N ASN A 86 14.34 -13.04 -1.30
CA ASN A 86 13.04 -12.40 -1.50
C ASN A 86 12.08 -13.28 -2.31
N GLU A 87 12.56 -13.97 -3.36
CA GLU A 87 11.76 -14.93 -4.12
C GLU A 87 11.20 -16.04 -3.21
N GLN A 88 12.05 -16.63 -2.35
CA GLN A 88 11.63 -17.66 -1.39
C GLN A 88 10.65 -17.14 -0.35
N VAL A 89 10.88 -15.94 0.19
CA VAL A 89 9.96 -15.31 1.17
C VAL A 89 8.59 -15.03 0.53
N VAL A 90 8.57 -14.49 -0.70
CA VAL A 90 7.31 -14.25 -1.43
C VAL A 90 6.60 -15.55 -1.77
N GLU A 91 7.34 -16.58 -2.18
CA GLU A 91 6.79 -17.92 -2.45
C GLU A 91 6.22 -18.57 -1.19
N SER A 92 6.89 -18.46 -0.05
CA SER A 92 6.41 -18.97 1.24
C SER A 92 5.16 -18.23 1.71
N MET A 93 5.15 -16.89 1.58
CA MET A 93 3.94 -16.11 1.85
C MET A 93 2.78 -16.52 0.96
N ALA A 94 3.00 -16.69 -0.35
CA ALA A 94 1.91 -17.09 -1.25
C ALA A 94 1.34 -18.50 -0.94
N ARG A 95 2.00 -19.33 -0.14
CA ARG A 95 1.49 -20.67 0.25
C ARG A 95 0.91 -20.72 1.65
N ALA A 96 1.14 -19.68 2.45
CA ALA A 96 0.75 -19.66 3.86
C ALA A 96 -0.67 -19.12 4.03
N VAL A 97 -1.38 -19.70 5.01
CA VAL A 97 -2.74 -19.29 5.38
C VAL A 97 -2.75 -18.24 6.49
N ALA A 98 -1.59 -18.02 7.13
CA ALA A 98 -1.39 -16.99 8.14
C ALA A 98 0.04 -16.43 8.07
N HIS A 99 0.18 -15.16 8.44
CA HIS A 99 1.44 -14.43 8.41
C HIS A 99 1.68 -13.74 9.72
N THR A 100 2.95 -13.68 10.15
CA THR A 100 3.37 -12.80 11.24
C THR A 100 4.47 -11.86 10.78
N ALA A 101 4.56 -10.71 11.43
CA ALA A 101 5.65 -9.75 11.27
C ALA A 101 6.22 -9.36 12.65
N PRO A 102 7.52 -9.06 12.77
CA PRO A 102 8.15 -8.74 14.04
C PRO A 102 7.93 -7.29 14.49
N SER A 103 7.34 -6.46 13.62
CA SER A 103 7.06 -5.05 13.87
C SER A 103 5.95 -4.56 12.95
N GLU A 104 5.30 -3.47 13.35
CA GLU A 104 4.28 -2.79 12.56
C GLU A 104 4.88 -2.17 11.28
N TRP A 105 6.15 -1.78 11.30
CA TRP A 105 6.87 -1.39 10.08
C TRP A 105 6.91 -2.51 9.02
N VAL A 106 7.33 -3.72 9.40
CA VAL A 106 7.36 -4.86 8.46
C VAL A 106 5.95 -5.25 8.04
N ALA A 107 5.00 -5.22 8.98
CA ALA A 107 3.61 -5.51 8.70
C ALA A 107 3.04 -4.58 7.63
N ARG A 108 3.28 -3.27 7.69
CA ARG A 108 2.84 -2.30 6.67
C ARG A 108 3.35 -2.64 5.26
N ALA A 109 4.63 -3.01 5.15
CA ALA A 109 5.19 -3.44 3.87
C ALA A 109 4.48 -4.68 3.32
N ILE A 110 4.21 -5.67 4.18
CA ILE A 110 3.51 -6.90 3.81
C ILE A 110 2.05 -6.64 3.44
N ARG A 111 1.35 -5.80 4.22
CA ARG A 111 -0.05 -5.42 3.97
C ARG A 111 -0.23 -4.79 2.61
N ARG A 112 0.61 -3.80 2.26
CA ARG A 112 0.48 -3.07 1.00
C ARG A 112 1.09 -3.78 -0.20
N GLY A 113 2.28 -4.36 -0.04
CA GLY A 113 2.99 -5.00 -1.15
C GLY A 113 2.54 -6.43 -1.44
N GLY A 114 1.99 -7.14 -0.45
CA GLY A 114 1.55 -8.53 -0.60
C GLY A 114 0.04 -8.75 -0.43
N PHE A 115 -0.72 -7.75 0.03
CA PHE A 115 -2.16 -7.87 0.29
C PHE A 115 -2.48 -8.99 1.30
N PHE A 116 -1.62 -9.12 2.32
CA PHE A 116 -1.80 -10.04 3.43
C PHE A 116 -2.18 -9.27 4.71
N TYR A 117 -2.78 -9.95 5.69
CA TYR A 117 -3.08 -9.40 7.02
C TYR A 117 -2.16 -10.07 8.06
N PRO A 118 -0.90 -9.61 8.22
CA PRO A 118 0.01 -10.19 9.18
C PRO A 118 -0.34 -9.77 10.61
N GLU A 119 -0.29 -10.73 11.53
CA GLU A 119 -0.32 -10.45 12.97
C GLU A 119 1.07 -9.97 13.42
N VAL A 120 1.13 -8.84 14.13
CA VAL A 120 2.39 -8.31 14.65
C VAL A 120 2.75 -9.08 15.93
N VAL A 121 3.80 -9.90 15.86
CA VAL A 121 4.34 -10.62 17.01
C VAL A 121 5.77 -10.16 17.24
N TYR A 122 5.92 -9.22 18.18
CA TYR A 122 7.22 -8.70 18.58
C TYR A 122 8.15 -9.79 19.10
N HIS A 123 9.47 -9.58 18.99
CA HIS A 123 10.42 -10.46 19.66
C HIS A 123 10.45 -10.21 21.16
N GLY A 124 10.78 -11.27 21.90
CA GLY A 124 11.04 -11.20 23.34
C GLY A 124 12.53 -11.31 23.65
N ILE A 125 12.81 -11.35 24.94
CA ILE A 125 14.14 -11.57 25.51
C ILE A 125 14.04 -12.32 26.83
N ASP A 126 14.99 -13.24 27.06
CA ASP A 126 15.23 -13.87 28.36
C ASP A 126 15.97 -12.88 29.28
N HIS A 127 15.28 -11.83 29.72
CA HIS A 127 15.91 -10.68 30.39
C HIS A 127 16.72 -11.03 31.66
N LYS A 128 16.43 -12.17 32.30
CA LYS A 128 17.17 -12.66 33.47
C LYS A 128 18.62 -13.03 33.15
N ASP A 129 18.91 -13.34 31.88
CA ASP A 129 20.25 -13.67 31.39
C ASP A 129 21.12 -12.44 31.15
N PHE A 130 20.60 -11.24 31.43
CA PHE A 130 21.26 -9.95 31.26
C PHE A 130 21.28 -9.23 32.59
N GLN A 131 22.47 -8.77 33.00
CA GLN A 131 22.69 -8.09 34.27
C GLN A 131 23.29 -6.72 33.99
N PRO A 132 22.89 -5.66 34.73
CA PRO A 132 23.51 -4.34 34.59
C PRO A 132 25.02 -4.39 34.84
N GLY A 133 25.78 -3.74 33.97
CA GLY A 133 27.23 -3.58 34.13
C GLY A 133 27.61 -2.31 34.91
N THR A 134 28.89 -1.95 34.89
CA THR A 134 29.45 -0.84 35.67
C THR A 134 29.35 0.53 34.98
N ASN A 135 28.74 0.61 33.79
CA ASN A 135 28.72 1.80 32.94
C ASN A 135 30.13 2.38 32.66
N GLY A 136 30.81 1.84 31.65
CA GLY A 136 32.10 2.30 31.16
C GLY A 136 32.08 3.59 30.35
N GLY A 137 30.92 4.26 30.20
CA GLY A 137 30.79 5.58 29.57
C GLY A 137 30.99 5.63 28.05
N TYR A 138 31.24 4.50 27.38
CA TYR A 138 31.38 4.44 25.92
C TYR A 138 30.05 4.21 25.21
N VAL A 139 29.98 4.69 23.97
CA VAL A 139 28.89 4.43 23.04
C VAL A 139 29.22 3.17 22.24
N LEU A 140 28.34 2.18 22.27
CA LEU A 140 28.54 0.90 21.60
C LEU A 140 27.67 0.78 20.35
N TRP A 141 28.28 0.47 19.21
CA TRP A 141 27.57 -0.01 18.02
C TRP A 141 28.12 -1.39 17.66
N ASN A 142 27.29 -2.42 17.58
CA ASN A 142 27.76 -3.77 17.28
C ASN A 142 26.89 -4.44 16.22
N LYS A 143 27.55 -4.95 15.18
CA LYS A 143 26.96 -5.76 14.11
C LYS A 143 27.92 -6.84 13.67
N ALA A 144 27.36 -7.97 13.21
CA ALA A 144 28.14 -9.09 12.70
C ALA A 144 28.63 -8.85 11.25
N ARG A 145 27.99 -7.93 10.52
CA ARG A 145 28.33 -7.55 9.15
C ARG A 145 28.01 -6.09 8.88
N ALA A 146 28.68 -5.52 7.88
CA ALA A 146 28.35 -4.23 7.30
C ALA A 146 27.62 -4.44 5.96
N ASP A 147 26.49 -3.76 5.78
CA ASP A 147 25.67 -3.81 4.57
C ASP A 147 24.82 -2.53 4.44
N ALA A 148 23.95 -2.47 3.43
CA ALA A 148 23.14 -1.30 3.11
C ALA A 148 22.22 -0.79 4.25
N VAL A 149 21.90 -1.64 5.23
CA VAL A 149 21.07 -1.26 6.40
C VAL A 149 21.85 -1.26 7.70
N SER A 150 23.13 -1.60 7.66
CA SER A 150 24.02 -1.76 8.80
C SER A 150 25.35 -1.10 8.47
N ASP A 151 25.37 0.24 8.47
CA ASP A 151 26.54 1.04 8.08
C ASP A 151 27.34 1.52 9.31
N PRO A 152 28.58 1.05 9.53
CA PRO A 152 29.42 1.54 10.61
C PRO A 152 29.82 3.02 10.46
N ASN A 153 29.67 3.62 9.27
CA ASN A 153 29.97 5.04 9.06
C ASN A 153 29.05 5.96 9.85
N ASP A 154 27.85 5.51 10.23
CA ASP A 154 26.96 6.29 11.08
C ASP A 154 27.60 6.56 12.45
N LEU A 155 28.20 5.53 13.06
CA LEU A 155 28.99 5.68 14.27
C LEU A 155 30.18 6.60 14.04
N MET A 156 30.90 6.45 12.92
CA MET A 156 32.08 7.29 12.64
C MET A 156 31.73 8.77 12.56
N ARG A 157 30.61 9.10 11.92
CA ARG A 157 30.12 10.49 11.80
C ARG A 157 29.69 11.04 13.15
N ALA A 158 28.98 10.26 13.97
CA ALA A 158 28.63 10.65 15.34
C ALA A 158 29.90 10.86 16.20
N ALA A 159 30.88 9.96 16.11
CA ALA A 159 32.13 10.05 16.86
C ALA A 159 32.97 11.29 16.50
N ASN A 160 32.94 11.72 15.22
CA ASN A 160 33.60 12.95 14.79
C ASN A 160 32.98 14.22 15.38
N LEU A 161 31.66 14.22 15.63
CA LEU A 161 30.96 15.32 16.29
C LEU A 161 31.17 15.31 17.82
N MET A 162 31.69 14.21 18.38
CA MET A 162 31.83 13.99 19.82
C MET A 162 33.25 13.53 20.20
N PRO A 163 34.30 14.34 19.94
CA PRO A 163 35.70 13.92 20.10
C PRO A 163 36.09 13.54 21.55
N GLY A 164 35.35 14.03 22.55
CA GLY A 164 35.57 13.70 23.97
C GLY A 164 34.86 12.43 24.45
N THR A 165 34.02 11.81 23.61
CA THR A 165 33.24 10.63 23.98
C THR A 165 33.88 9.37 23.38
N PRO A 166 34.12 8.30 24.16
CA PRO A 166 34.64 7.05 23.64
C PRO A 166 33.55 6.25 22.91
N PHE A 167 33.89 5.70 21.75
CA PHE A 167 33.03 4.85 20.92
C PHE A 167 33.67 3.49 20.72
N TRP A 168 32.87 2.43 20.81
CA TRP A 168 33.30 1.06 20.59
C TRP A 168 32.48 0.46 19.45
N THR A 169 33.15 -0.24 18.53
CA THR A 169 32.49 -0.88 17.40
C THR A 169 33.06 -2.26 17.08
N THR A 170 32.22 -3.19 16.62
CA THR A 170 32.69 -4.49 16.09
C THR A 170 33.30 -4.36 14.69
N ILE A 171 32.83 -3.40 13.90
CA ILE A 171 33.23 -3.19 12.49
C ILE A 171 33.43 -1.69 12.26
N GLY A 172 34.52 -1.29 11.60
CA GLY A 172 34.80 0.10 11.31
C GLY A 172 36.29 0.38 11.23
N LYS A 173 36.67 1.66 11.33
CA LYS A 173 38.07 2.10 11.34
C LYS A 173 38.40 2.72 12.70
N PRO A 174 39.52 2.35 13.35
CA PRO A 174 39.90 2.96 14.62
C PRO A 174 40.27 4.44 14.43
N THR A 175 39.94 5.27 15.42
CA THR A 175 40.33 6.68 15.52
C THR A 175 40.74 7.00 16.96
N ALA A 176 41.07 8.26 17.27
CA ALA A 176 41.45 8.68 18.62
C ALA A 176 40.39 8.35 19.69
N ASN A 177 39.10 8.41 19.33
CA ASN A 177 37.98 8.11 20.22
C ASN A 177 37.15 6.88 19.78
N VAL A 178 37.52 6.17 18.71
CA VAL A 178 36.84 4.94 18.25
C VAL A 178 37.73 3.72 18.41
N LYS A 179 37.31 2.77 19.25
CA LYS A 179 37.93 1.46 19.43
C LYS A 179 37.19 0.39 18.61
N VAL A 180 37.91 -0.29 17.72
CA VAL A 180 37.37 -1.46 17.00
C VAL A 180 37.70 -2.73 17.78
N ILE A 181 36.67 -3.42 18.29
CA ILE A 181 36.79 -4.62 19.13
C ILE A 181 36.72 -5.93 18.34
N GLY A 182 36.28 -5.87 17.07
CA GLY A 182 36.06 -7.06 16.24
C GLY A 182 34.78 -7.84 16.58
N VAL A 183 34.42 -8.81 15.73
CA VAL A 183 33.35 -9.77 16.02
C VAL A 183 33.85 -10.74 17.10
N THR A 184 33.05 -10.96 18.14
CA THR A 184 33.38 -11.80 19.29
C THR A 184 32.21 -12.73 19.64
N ASP A 185 32.45 -13.73 20.49
CA ASP A 185 31.41 -14.63 20.96
C ASP A 185 30.30 -13.93 21.76
N TYR A 186 29.17 -14.61 21.89
CA TYR A 186 27.95 -14.07 22.47
C TYR A 186 28.11 -13.68 23.95
N ASN A 187 28.80 -14.48 24.77
CA ASN A 187 28.96 -14.20 26.19
C ASN A 187 29.85 -12.98 26.42
N ARG A 188 30.95 -12.87 25.66
CA ARG A 188 31.78 -11.68 25.70
C ARG A 188 31.03 -10.43 25.24
N MET A 189 30.19 -10.56 24.21
CA MET A 189 29.37 -9.43 23.75
C MET A 189 28.37 -8.98 24.82
N LYS A 190 27.74 -9.89 25.58
CA LYS A 190 26.86 -9.52 26.70
C LYS A 190 27.57 -8.63 27.71
N GLU A 191 28.79 -8.97 28.11
CA GLU A 191 29.58 -8.15 29.03
C GLU A 191 29.87 -6.75 28.46
N ILE A 192 30.21 -6.67 27.17
CA ILE A 192 30.50 -5.40 26.50
C ILE A 192 29.24 -4.55 26.37
N VAL A 193 28.10 -5.15 26.06
CA VAL A 193 26.80 -4.46 26.03
C VAL A 193 26.47 -3.95 27.43
N ALA A 194 26.55 -4.79 28.46
CA ALA A 194 26.19 -4.42 29.82
C ALA A 194 26.99 -3.24 30.39
N ASN A 195 28.25 -3.11 29.97
CA ASN A 195 29.12 -2.03 30.39
C ASN A 195 29.06 -0.78 29.50
N ALA A 196 28.22 -0.74 28.46
CA ALA A 196 28.09 0.45 27.63
C ALA A 196 27.38 1.60 28.37
N GLY A 197 27.78 2.83 28.06
CA GLY A 197 27.06 4.03 28.46
C GLY A 197 25.80 4.23 27.62
N VAL A 198 25.90 4.01 26.31
CA VAL A 198 24.77 4.09 25.36
C VAL A 198 24.91 2.98 24.33
N TYR A 199 23.79 2.36 23.98
CA TYR A 199 23.72 1.47 22.82
C TYR A 199 23.25 2.24 21.59
N LEU A 200 24.06 2.24 20.54
CA LEU A 200 23.82 2.99 19.30
C LEU A 200 23.13 2.09 18.25
N CYS A 201 21.83 2.26 18.07
CA CYS A 201 20.99 1.49 17.15
C CYS A 201 20.77 2.19 15.80
N THR A 202 21.84 2.54 15.09
CA THR A 202 21.72 3.18 13.77
C THR A 202 21.41 2.19 12.64
N ALA A 203 21.46 0.87 12.86
CA ALA A 203 21.06 -0.08 11.81
C ALA A 203 19.54 -0.09 11.59
N ARG A 204 19.10 -0.23 10.34
CA ARG A 204 17.68 -0.33 9.96
C ARG A 204 17.19 -1.76 10.17
N GLU A 205 16.84 -2.08 11.40
CA GLU A 205 16.41 -3.42 11.79
C GLU A 205 14.89 -3.58 11.73
N THR A 206 14.47 -4.76 11.31
CA THR A 206 13.06 -5.14 11.27
C THR A 206 12.49 -5.25 12.67
N PHE A 207 13.28 -5.76 13.62
CA PHE A 207 13.10 -5.61 15.06
C PHE A 207 14.43 -5.88 15.79
N GLY A 208 14.86 -4.99 16.69
CA GLY A 208 16.21 -5.01 17.25
C GLY A 208 16.36 -5.87 18.51
N ILE A 209 16.78 -7.13 18.39
CA ILE A 209 17.08 -7.96 19.58
C ILE A 209 18.25 -7.37 20.38
N GLY A 210 19.32 -6.92 19.73
CA GLY A 210 20.45 -6.29 20.43
C GLY A 210 20.06 -5.04 21.22
N THR A 211 19.01 -4.32 20.77
CA THR A 211 18.41 -3.21 21.49
C THR A 211 17.74 -3.68 22.78
N LEU A 212 16.98 -4.78 22.72
CA LEU A 212 16.40 -5.39 23.92
C LEU A 212 17.48 -5.88 24.88
N GLU A 213 18.56 -6.48 24.38
CA GLU A 213 19.70 -6.93 25.18
C GLU A 213 20.36 -5.77 25.93
N ALA A 214 20.56 -4.63 25.25
CA ALA A 214 21.06 -3.41 25.87
C ALA A 214 20.12 -2.91 26.97
N MET A 215 18.82 -2.79 26.67
CA MET A 215 17.83 -2.34 27.65
C MET A 215 17.71 -3.29 28.84
N ALA A 216 17.86 -4.61 28.62
CA ALA A 216 17.85 -5.62 29.68
C ALA A 216 19.07 -5.50 30.61
N CYS A 217 20.19 -4.96 30.10
CA CYS A 217 21.33 -4.55 30.92
C CYS A 217 21.18 -3.15 31.53
N GLY A 218 20.03 -2.49 31.36
CA GLY A 218 19.80 -1.11 31.79
C GLY A 218 20.57 -0.08 30.96
N VAL A 219 20.99 -0.40 29.73
CA VAL A 219 21.71 0.53 28.86
C VAL A 219 20.69 1.30 28.01
N PRO A 220 20.65 2.64 28.08
CA PRO A 220 19.77 3.44 27.25
C PRO A 220 20.22 3.41 25.80
N VAL A 221 19.25 3.63 24.92
CA VAL A 221 19.45 3.46 23.49
C VAL A 221 19.41 4.82 22.80
N SER A 222 20.27 5.03 21.81
CA SER A 222 20.17 6.14 20.88
C SER A 222 20.41 5.66 19.46
N GLY A 223 19.86 6.33 18.46
CA GLY A 223 19.96 5.91 17.07
C GLY A 223 19.01 6.66 16.16
N TRP A 224 18.75 6.09 14.99
CA TRP A 224 17.76 6.64 14.06
C TRP A 224 16.36 6.25 14.47
N ASP A 225 15.41 7.15 14.26
CA ASP A 225 13.97 6.91 14.41
C ASP A 225 13.46 6.07 13.24
N TRP A 226 13.96 4.84 13.14
CA TRP A 226 13.61 3.95 12.05
C TRP A 226 13.45 2.46 12.35
N GLY A 227 12.70 1.83 11.47
CA GLY A 227 12.38 0.42 11.51
C GLY A 227 11.66 -0.02 12.78
N GLY A 228 11.92 -1.24 13.24
CA GLY A 228 11.34 -1.74 14.49
C GLY A 228 11.90 -1.05 15.74
N GLN A 229 13.00 -0.29 15.64
CA GLN A 229 13.61 0.41 16.78
C GLN A 229 12.67 1.50 17.33
N SER A 230 11.97 2.21 16.44
CA SER A 230 10.95 3.21 16.81
C SER A 230 9.80 2.63 17.64
N GLU A 231 9.56 1.32 17.55
CA GLU A 231 8.52 0.62 18.31
C GLU A 231 9.04 0.09 19.66
N ILE A 232 10.36 -0.11 19.78
CA ILE A 232 11.01 -0.55 21.01
C ILE A 232 11.22 0.64 21.95
N ILE A 233 11.76 1.75 21.45
CA ILE A 233 12.22 2.88 22.25
C ILE A 233 11.07 3.83 22.59
N VAL A 234 10.95 4.14 23.87
CA VAL A 234 10.04 5.15 24.38
C VAL A 234 10.84 6.44 24.54
N GLN A 235 10.65 7.38 23.61
CA GLN A 235 11.36 8.66 23.55
C GLN A 235 11.38 9.35 24.93
N GLY A 236 12.57 9.66 25.44
CA GLY A 236 12.78 10.30 26.74
C GLY A 236 12.63 9.40 27.98
N GLN A 237 12.22 8.15 27.82
CA GLN A 237 12.11 7.19 28.92
C GLN A 237 13.18 6.11 28.84
N THR A 238 13.32 5.42 27.71
CA THR A 238 14.30 4.34 27.52
C THR A 238 15.43 4.72 26.57
N GLY A 239 15.33 5.89 25.95
CA GLY A 239 16.33 6.38 25.00
C GLY A 239 15.87 7.62 24.23
N TYR A 240 16.69 8.03 23.27
CA TYR A 240 16.40 9.14 22.36
C TYR A 240 16.76 8.77 20.92
N LEU A 241 15.79 8.87 20.00
CA LEU A 241 15.99 8.64 18.57
C LEU A 241 15.97 9.95 17.79
N ALA A 242 16.84 10.05 16.79
CA ALA A 242 16.97 11.19 15.88
C ALA A 242 16.41 10.88 14.49
N PRO A 243 15.94 11.88 13.72
CA PRO A 243 15.61 11.69 12.32
C PRO A 243 16.80 11.08 11.54
N PRO A 244 16.59 10.05 10.70
CA PRO A 244 17.69 9.42 9.96
C PRO A 244 18.50 10.43 9.14
N GLY A 245 19.82 10.40 9.30
CA GLY A 245 20.76 11.29 8.60
C GLY A 245 21.00 12.64 9.28
N ASP A 246 20.24 13.01 10.32
CA ASP A 246 20.55 14.19 11.14
C ASP A 246 21.56 13.83 12.23
N TYR A 247 22.84 13.87 11.85
CA TYR A 247 23.94 13.52 12.75
C TYR A 247 24.11 14.49 13.93
N LYS A 248 23.61 15.74 13.82
CA LYS A 248 23.67 16.70 14.93
C LYS A 248 22.64 16.31 15.99
N ALA A 249 21.40 16.03 15.56
CA ALA A 249 20.37 15.50 16.45
C ALA A 249 20.80 14.17 17.07
N LEU A 250 21.43 13.26 16.30
CA LEU A 250 21.94 12.00 16.83
C LEU A 250 23.00 12.23 17.94
N ALA A 251 23.97 13.12 17.72
CA ALA A 251 24.97 13.44 18.72
C ALA A 251 24.36 14.06 20.00
N GLU A 252 23.32 14.88 19.85
CA GLU A 252 22.55 15.41 20.98
C GLU A 252 21.83 14.29 21.74
N CYS A 253 21.13 13.39 21.04
CA CYS A 253 20.46 12.24 21.63
C CYS A 253 21.44 11.36 22.43
N ILE A 254 22.63 11.06 21.88
CA ILE A 254 23.69 10.31 22.56
C ILE A 254 24.13 11.06 23.83
N SER A 255 24.38 12.37 23.72
CA SER A 255 24.82 13.21 24.85
C SER A 255 23.80 13.20 25.98
N ARG A 256 22.51 13.26 25.65
CA ARG A 256 21.42 13.18 26.62
C ARG A 256 21.31 11.80 27.27
N CYS A 257 21.44 10.72 26.49
CA CYS A 257 21.48 9.37 27.06
C CYS A 257 22.62 9.19 28.08
N LEU A 258 23.80 9.76 27.80
CA LEU A 258 24.94 9.75 28.73
C LEU A 258 24.68 10.62 29.97
N ALA A 259 24.11 11.81 29.81
CA ALA A 259 23.83 12.73 30.92
C ALA A 259 22.72 12.23 31.86
N GLU A 260 21.70 11.57 31.30
CA GLU A 260 20.52 11.08 32.03
C GLU A 260 20.59 9.56 32.31
N ARG A 261 21.79 8.99 32.25
CA ARG A 261 22.05 7.55 32.20
C ARG A 261 21.41 6.73 33.30
N GLU A 262 21.41 7.22 34.55
CA GLU A 262 20.84 6.50 35.69
C GLU A 262 19.32 6.41 35.60
N ARG A 263 18.65 7.54 35.31
CA ARG A 263 17.19 7.62 35.15
C ARG A 263 16.71 6.72 34.02
N LEU A 264 17.36 6.80 32.86
CA LEU A 264 17.01 5.98 31.71
C LEU A 264 17.29 4.49 31.98
N SER A 265 18.33 4.17 32.75
CA SER A 265 18.65 2.78 33.15
C SER A 265 17.49 2.09 33.83
N ALA A 266 16.90 2.75 34.84
CA ALA A 266 15.80 2.20 35.61
C ALA A 266 14.59 1.93 34.70
N ASN A 267 14.27 2.91 33.85
CA ASN A 267 13.19 2.78 32.88
C ASN A 267 13.42 1.65 31.89
N CYS A 268 14.64 1.47 31.36
CA CYS A 268 14.97 0.36 30.45
C CYS A 268 14.72 -1.01 31.10
N LEU A 269 15.17 -1.18 32.35
CA LEU A 269 14.99 -2.42 33.09
C LEU A 269 13.52 -2.73 33.34
N ASP A 270 12.76 -1.72 33.78
CA ASP A 270 11.33 -1.87 34.04
C ASP A 270 10.55 -2.14 32.74
N ASP A 271 10.89 -1.45 31.66
CA ASP A 271 10.27 -1.63 30.36
C ASP A 271 10.46 -3.04 29.81
N VAL A 272 11.68 -3.59 29.88
CA VAL A 272 11.97 -4.96 29.47
C VAL A 272 11.22 -6.00 30.30
N ARG A 273 11.19 -5.83 31.62
CA ARG A 273 10.46 -6.74 32.52
C ARG A 273 8.96 -6.75 32.23
N ASN A 274 8.40 -5.63 31.81
CA ASN A 274 6.96 -5.47 31.61
C ASN A 274 6.51 -5.81 30.18
N ARG A 275 7.28 -5.44 29.15
CA ARG A 275 6.85 -5.55 27.74
C ARG A 275 7.54 -6.66 26.96
N TRP A 276 8.76 -7.07 27.27
CA TRP A 276 9.61 -7.79 26.31
C TRP A 276 9.90 -9.25 26.69
N ASN A 277 9.11 -9.88 27.55
CA ASN A 277 9.23 -11.32 27.85
C ASN A 277 8.84 -12.20 26.65
N TRP A 278 9.44 -13.38 26.53
CA TRP A 278 9.09 -14.34 25.47
C TRP A 278 7.70 -14.94 25.66
N GLU A 279 7.28 -15.24 26.88
CA GLU A 279 6.05 -16.01 27.14
C GLU A 279 4.80 -15.37 26.51
N PRO A 280 4.51 -14.06 26.66
CA PRO A 280 3.37 -13.43 25.99
C PRO A 280 3.48 -13.44 24.45
N ARG A 281 4.70 -13.43 23.90
CA ARG A 281 4.92 -13.47 22.44
C ARG A 281 4.70 -14.87 21.89
N ILE A 282 5.16 -15.89 22.62
CA ILE A 282 4.94 -17.29 22.25
C ILE A 282 3.47 -17.70 22.46
N GLU A 283 2.78 -17.13 23.44
CA GLU A 283 1.32 -17.30 23.58
C GLU A 283 0.57 -16.80 22.34
N GLN A 284 0.96 -15.64 21.79
CA GLN A 284 0.38 -15.13 20.54
C GLN A 284 0.59 -16.11 19.38
N TYR A 285 1.81 -16.62 19.20
CA TYR A 285 2.06 -17.67 18.20
C TYR A 285 1.20 -18.91 18.43
N ALA A 286 1.08 -19.39 19.67
CA ALA A 286 0.23 -20.53 20.00
C ALA A 286 -1.24 -20.28 19.68
N ASN A 287 -1.74 -19.06 19.89
CA ASN A 287 -3.11 -18.67 19.55
C ASN A 287 -3.33 -18.64 18.03
N ILE A 288 -2.35 -18.16 17.25
CA ILE A 288 -2.37 -18.25 15.79
C ILE A 288 -2.44 -19.71 15.35
N PHE A 289 -1.60 -20.57 15.92
CA PHE A 289 -1.59 -22.00 15.58
C PHE A 289 -2.91 -22.69 15.93
N LYS A 290 -3.49 -22.40 17.10
CA LYS A 290 -4.82 -22.91 17.49
C LYS A 290 -5.92 -22.43 16.54
N LYS A 291 -5.90 -21.14 16.16
CA LYS A 291 -6.83 -20.56 15.19
C LYS A 291 -6.72 -21.28 13.84
N VAL A 292 -5.50 -21.40 13.31
CA VAL A 292 -5.23 -22.08 12.03
C VAL A 292 -5.65 -23.55 12.09
N TYR A 293 -5.33 -24.26 13.17
CA TYR A 293 -5.72 -25.65 13.36
C TYR A 293 -7.25 -25.81 13.32
N ARG A 294 -7.97 -25.03 14.13
CA ARG A 294 -9.43 -25.05 14.19
C ARG A 294 -10.05 -24.73 12.83
N ASP A 295 -9.59 -23.65 12.18
CA ASP A 295 -10.16 -23.17 10.92
C ASP A 295 -9.91 -24.16 9.77
N PHE A 296 -8.84 -24.94 9.85
CA PHE A 296 -8.45 -25.94 8.84
C PHE A 296 -9.04 -27.34 9.09
N TYR A 297 -9.14 -27.79 10.34
CA TYR A 297 -9.51 -29.19 10.68
C TYR A 297 -10.85 -29.34 11.42
N GLU A 298 -11.29 -28.36 12.21
CA GLU A 298 -12.41 -28.54 13.17
C GLU A 298 -13.77 -28.02 12.66
N THR A 299 -13.83 -27.47 11.45
CA THR A 299 -15.09 -26.95 10.89
C THR A 299 -15.73 -27.96 9.93
N GLU A 300 -16.93 -28.45 10.26
CA GLU A 300 -17.81 -29.20 9.34
C GLU A 300 -18.26 -28.28 8.19
N LYS A 301 -17.42 -28.14 7.18
CA LYS A 301 -17.68 -27.33 5.99
C LYS A 301 -17.68 -28.23 4.76
N PRO A 302 -18.58 -28.02 3.80
CA PRO A 302 -18.50 -28.73 2.53
C PRO A 302 -17.16 -28.40 1.86
N ARG A 303 -16.58 -29.34 1.11
CA ARG A 303 -15.33 -29.04 0.39
C ARG A 303 -15.52 -27.93 -0.64
N VAL A 304 -16.69 -27.89 -1.31
CA VAL A 304 -17.02 -26.85 -2.31
C VAL A 304 -18.40 -26.23 -2.04
N SER A 305 -18.49 -24.90 -2.06
CA SER A 305 -19.76 -24.20 -2.25
C SER A 305 -19.89 -23.76 -3.70
N VAL A 306 -20.94 -24.23 -4.37
CA VAL A 306 -21.34 -23.70 -5.67
C VAL A 306 -22.30 -22.54 -5.45
N VAL A 307 -21.93 -21.35 -5.92
CA VAL A 307 -22.75 -20.14 -5.87
C VAL A 307 -23.33 -19.92 -7.26
N LEU A 308 -24.61 -20.24 -7.41
CA LEU A 308 -25.35 -20.12 -8.66
C LEU A 308 -26.19 -18.85 -8.67
N THR A 309 -25.87 -17.87 -9.53
CA THR A 309 -26.61 -16.61 -9.62
C THR A 309 -27.68 -16.64 -10.71
N ALA A 310 -28.92 -16.29 -10.35
CA ALA A 310 -30.08 -16.30 -11.25
C ALA A 310 -30.79 -14.94 -11.23
N CYS A 311 -31.10 -14.39 -12.40
CA CYS A 311 -31.93 -13.19 -12.55
C CYS A 311 -32.74 -13.31 -13.85
N LYS A 312 -34.01 -13.73 -13.76
CA LYS A 312 -34.90 -13.96 -14.92
C LYS A 312 -34.37 -15.03 -15.89
N LEU A 313 -33.78 -16.10 -15.37
CA LEU A 313 -33.20 -17.22 -16.13
C LEU A 313 -33.73 -18.60 -15.68
N ASP A 314 -34.95 -18.63 -15.13
CA ASP A 314 -35.64 -19.83 -14.65
C ASP A 314 -35.72 -20.95 -15.69
N ARG A 315 -35.78 -20.62 -16.98
CA ARG A 315 -35.80 -21.61 -18.08
C ARG A 315 -34.53 -22.47 -18.21
N PHE A 316 -33.37 -21.97 -17.77
CA PHE A 316 -32.09 -22.68 -17.85
C PHE A 316 -31.67 -23.32 -16.51
N LEU A 317 -32.25 -22.81 -15.42
CA LEU A 317 -31.91 -23.20 -14.06
C LEU A 317 -31.93 -24.72 -13.79
N PRO A 318 -32.89 -25.53 -14.31
CA PRO A 318 -32.86 -26.98 -14.11
C PRO A 318 -31.58 -27.66 -14.59
N GLU A 319 -31.06 -27.28 -15.77
CA GLU A 319 -29.85 -27.89 -16.32
C GLU A 319 -28.60 -27.50 -15.51
N ALA A 320 -28.53 -26.24 -15.09
CA ALA A 320 -27.46 -25.75 -14.23
C ALA A 320 -27.43 -26.52 -12.88
N ILE A 321 -28.58 -26.67 -12.22
CA ILE A 321 -28.69 -27.43 -10.95
C ILE A 321 -28.34 -28.91 -11.17
N GLU A 322 -28.86 -29.54 -12.22
CA GLU A 322 -28.57 -30.94 -12.52
C GLU A 322 -27.07 -31.17 -12.82
N SER A 323 -26.39 -30.21 -13.43
CA SER A 323 -24.94 -30.29 -13.66
C SER A 323 -24.12 -30.32 -12.37
N VAL A 324 -24.61 -29.67 -11.30
CA VAL A 324 -24.01 -29.73 -9.96
C VAL A 324 -24.33 -31.08 -9.29
N LYS A 325 -25.57 -31.58 -9.45
CA LYS A 325 -25.96 -32.90 -8.91
C LYS A 325 -25.15 -34.05 -9.49
N ARG A 326 -24.77 -33.98 -10.77
CA ARG A 326 -23.96 -35.00 -11.46
C ARG A 326 -22.47 -34.99 -11.10
N GLN A 327 -22.02 -34.06 -10.25
CA GLN A 327 -20.60 -33.96 -9.90
C GLN A 327 -20.11 -35.23 -9.20
N THR A 328 -18.96 -35.73 -9.65
CA THR A 328 -18.28 -36.90 -9.10
C THR A 328 -17.76 -36.67 -7.67
N LEU A 329 -17.43 -35.42 -7.32
CA LEU A 329 -17.24 -35.01 -5.94
C LEU A 329 -18.62 -34.87 -5.28
N THR A 330 -18.85 -35.54 -4.14
CA THR A 330 -20.15 -35.51 -3.44
C THR A 330 -20.19 -34.51 -2.29
N ASP A 331 -19.04 -34.06 -1.81
CA ASP A 331 -18.91 -33.11 -0.70
C ASP A 331 -19.02 -31.66 -1.18
N TRP A 332 -20.26 -31.20 -1.41
CA TRP A 332 -20.57 -29.86 -1.84
C TRP A 332 -21.89 -29.34 -1.27
N GLU A 333 -22.08 -28.02 -1.34
CA GLU A 333 -23.37 -27.35 -1.20
C GLU A 333 -23.65 -26.48 -2.43
N LEU A 334 -24.93 -26.25 -2.74
CA LEU A 334 -25.39 -25.37 -3.82
C LEU A 334 -26.27 -24.27 -3.25
N LEU A 335 -25.85 -23.02 -3.44
CA LEU A 335 -26.60 -21.82 -3.11
C LEU A 335 -27.14 -21.20 -4.39
N VAL A 336 -28.45 -21.24 -4.59
CA VAL A 336 -29.10 -20.54 -5.71
C VAL A 336 -29.51 -19.14 -5.24
N ILE A 337 -28.80 -18.15 -5.74
CA ILE A 337 -29.01 -16.74 -5.44
C ILE A 337 -29.99 -16.15 -6.45
N ASP A 338 -31.22 -15.91 -6.04
CA ASP A 338 -32.25 -15.30 -6.89
C ASP A 338 -32.27 -13.78 -6.70
N ASP A 339 -31.74 -13.08 -7.70
CA ASP A 339 -31.64 -11.61 -7.74
C ASP A 339 -32.82 -10.94 -8.49
N ALA A 340 -33.90 -11.69 -8.71
CA ALA A 340 -35.15 -11.17 -9.28
C ALA A 340 -36.39 -11.53 -8.42
N GLN A 341 -36.22 -12.33 -7.37
CA GLN A 341 -37.30 -12.84 -6.50
C GLN A 341 -38.48 -13.42 -7.30
N LEU A 342 -38.19 -14.19 -8.35
CA LEU A 342 -39.23 -14.74 -9.21
C LEU A 342 -39.84 -15.99 -8.57
N GLU A 343 -41.17 -16.04 -8.56
CA GLU A 343 -41.92 -17.20 -8.07
C GLU A 343 -41.54 -18.49 -8.81
N SER A 344 -41.30 -18.42 -10.13
CA SER A 344 -40.86 -19.58 -10.91
C SER A 344 -39.49 -20.10 -10.47
N THR A 345 -38.51 -19.20 -10.26
CA THR A 345 -37.18 -19.55 -9.70
C THR A 345 -37.34 -20.25 -8.35
N ARG A 346 -38.13 -19.67 -7.43
CA ARG A 346 -38.38 -20.22 -6.10
C ARG A 346 -38.94 -21.65 -6.18
N LEU A 347 -39.99 -21.87 -6.96
CA LEU A 347 -40.64 -23.17 -7.08
C LEU A 347 -39.71 -24.25 -7.66
N ILE A 348 -38.88 -23.90 -8.64
CA ILE A 348 -37.88 -24.82 -9.21
C ILE A 348 -36.86 -25.23 -8.14
N VAL A 349 -36.26 -24.26 -7.45
CA VAL A 349 -35.20 -24.55 -6.46
C VAL A 349 -35.76 -25.30 -5.25
N GLU A 350 -36.94 -24.94 -4.76
CA GLU A 350 -37.60 -25.65 -3.67
C GLU A 350 -37.94 -27.11 -4.02
N ALA A 351 -38.22 -27.41 -5.30
CA ALA A 351 -38.39 -28.78 -5.75
C ALA A 351 -37.09 -29.58 -5.61
N TYR A 352 -35.97 -29.03 -6.08
CA TYR A 352 -34.66 -29.64 -5.92
C TYR A 352 -34.21 -29.75 -4.45
N ALA A 353 -34.47 -28.74 -3.62
CA ALA A 353 -34.14 -28.75 -2.19
C ALA A 353 -34.96 -29.77 -1.37
N ARG A 354 -36.13 -30.18 -1.89
CA ARG A 354 -36.91 -31.29 -1.32
C ARG A 354 -36.24 -32.64 -1.58
N GLU A 355 -35.61 -32.81 -2.74
CA GLU A 355 -34.90 -34.04 -3.14
C GLU A 355 -33.48 -34.13 -2.57
N ASP A 356 -32.76 -33.00 -2.51
CA ASP A 356 -31.37 -32.93 -2.08
C ASP A 356 -31.15 -31.75 -1.11
N LYS A 357 -30.84 -32.06 0.14
CA LYS A 357 -30.67 -31.06 1.21
C LYS A 357 -29.42 -30.18 1.06
N ARG A 358 -28.52 -30.52 0.13
CA ARG A 358 -27.36 -29.68 -0.20
C ARG A 358 -27.72 -28.45 -1.01
N ILE A 359 -28.93 -28.40 -1.59
CA ILE A 359 -29.41 -27.31 -2.44
C ILE A 359 -30.27 -26.36 -1.60
N THR A 360 -29.97 -25.06 -1.67
CA THR A 360 -30.72 -24.04 -0.93
C THR A 360 -31.09 -22.84 -1.81
N TYR A 361 -32.33 -22.36 -1.63
CA TYR A 361 -32.84 -21.14 -2.25
C TYR A 361 -32.52 -19.91 -1.38
N ARG A 362 -31.93 -18.88 -1.99
CA ARG A 362 -31.51 -17.64 -1.30
C ARG A 362 -31.91 -16.42 -2.15
N PRO A 363 -33.08 -15.82 -1.91
CA PRO A 363 -33.45 -14.58 -2.60
C PRO A 363 -32.67 -13.40 -2.01
N THR A 364 -32.37 -12.41 -2.86
CA THR A 364 -31.98 -11.06 -2.41
C THR A 364 -33.24 -10.25 -2.04
N LEU A 365 -33.08 -9.21 -1.22
CA LEU A 365 -34.21 -8.33 -0.84
C LEU A 365 -34.58 -7.35 -1.95
N GLU A 366 -33.61 -7.01 -2.80
CA GLU A 366 -33.72 -6.13 -3.94
C GLU A 366 -32.72 -6.59 -5.01
N ASN A 367 -32.84 -6.09 -6.24
CA ASN A 367 -31.88 -6.44 -7.30
C ASN A 367 -30.52 -5.79 -7.02
N LEU A 368 -29.55 -6.61 -6.60
CA LEU A 368 -28.17 -6.18 -6.28
C LEU A 368 -27.28 -6.13 -7.52
N GLY A 369 -27.76 -6.66 -8.65
CA GLY A 369 -26.95 -6.92 -9.83
C GLY A 369 -25.96 -8.07 -9.61
N LEU A 370 -25.35 -8.54 -10.69
CA LEU A 370 -24.44 -9.69 -10.68
C LEU A 370 -23.30 -9.62 -9.62
N PRO A 371 -22.52 -8.53 -9.50
CA PRO A 371 -21.46 -8.46 -8.48
C PRO A 371 -22.03 -8.53 -7.05
N GLY A 372 -23.13 -7.83 -6.77
CA GLY A 372 -23.78 -7.85 -5.46
C GLY A 372 -24.38 -9.22 -5.13
N ALA A 373 -25.02 -9.88 -6.10
CA ALA A 373 -25.53 -11.24 -5.95
C ALA A 373 -24.41 -12.27 -5.70
N ARG A 374 -23.26 -12.14 -6.37
CA ARG A 374 -22.07 -12.98 -6.12
C ARG A 374 -21.51 -12.75 -4.72
N ASN A 375 -21.40 -11.49 -4.28
CA ASN A 375 -20.94 -11.15 -2.94
C ASN A 375 -21.90 -11.69 -1.86
N TYR A 376 -23.21 -11.61 -2.09
CA TYR A 376 -24.22 -12.17 -1.19
C TYR A 376 -24.11 -13.69 -1.11
N GLY A 377 -23.94 -14.37 -2.24
CA GLY A 377 -23.74 -15.82 -2.26
C GLY A 377 -22.44 -16.26 -1.58
N LEU A 378 -21.36 -15.50 -1.75
CA LEU A 378 -20.11 -15.71 -1.01
C LEU A 378 -20.34 -15.59 0.50
N TYR A 379 -21.01 -14.53 0.96
CA TYR A 379 -21.25 -14.30 2.39
C TYR A 379 -21.99 -15.47 3.04
N LEU A 380 -22.92 -16.09 2.31
CA LEU A 380 -23.70 -17.24 2.78
C LEU A 380 -22.98 -18.59 2.65
N SER A 381 -21.96 -18.68 1.79
CA SER A 381 -21.23 -19.91 1.53
C SER A 381 -20.39 -20.34 2.73
N ARG A 382 -20.25 -21.66 2.94
CA ARG A 382 -19.46 -22.25 4.03
C ARG A 382 -18.27 -23.07 3.55
N GLY A 383 -18.24 -23.44 2.28
CA GLY A 383 -17.26 -24.38 1.74
C GLY A 383 -15.83 -23.84 1.70
N ARG A 384 -14.85 -24.76 1.74
CA ARG A 384 -13.43 -24.42 1.69
C ARG A 384 -13.04 -23.77 0.36
N TYR A 385 -13.66 -24.25 -0.72
CA TYR A 385 -13.55 -23.69 -2.06
C TYR A 385 -14.89 -23.13 -2.52
N ILE A 386 -14.84 -22.06 -3.32
CA ILE A 386 -16.00 -21.41 -3.92
C ILE A 386 -15.94 -21.62 -5.42
N ARG A 387 -17.05 -22.07 -6.01
CA ARG A 387 -17.23 -22.22 -7.45
C ARG A 387 -18.42 -21.36 -7.88
N HIS A 388 -18.23 -20.40 -8.77
CA HIS A 388 -19.35 -19.67 -9.37
C HIS A 388 -20.01 -20.47 -10.48
N LEU A 389 -21.30 -20.24 -10.71
CA LEU A 389 -22.03 -20.74 -11.87
C LEU A 389 -23.13 -19.72 -12.24
N ASP A 390 -23.21 -19.31 -13.49
CA ASP A 390 -24.32 -18.49 -13.97
C ASP A 390 -25.50 -19.41 -14.36
N ALA A 391 -26.74 -19.00 -14.11
CA ALA A 391 -27.92 -19.88 -14.23
C ALA A 391 -28.21 -20.39 -15.65
N ASP A 392 -27.66 -19.75 -16.68
CA ASP A 392 -27.74 -20.17 -18.07
C ASP A 392 -26.60 -21.09 -18.53
N ASP A 393 -25.63 -21.37 -17.67
CA ASP A 393 -24.50 -22.24 -17.97
C ASP A 393 -24.53 -23.56 -17.17
N PHE A 394 -23.59 -24.48 -17.44
CA PHE A 394 -23.49 -25.74 -16.72
C PHE A 394 -22.05 -26.27 -16.59
N LEU A 395 -21.83 -27.12 -15.58
CA LEU A 395 -20.53 -27.73 -15.30
C LEU A 395 -20.39 -29.10 -15.99
N ALA A 396 -19.16 -29.50 -16.29
CA ALA A 396 -18.85 -30.89 -16.64
C ALA A 396 -18.81 -31.78 -15.39
N ASP A 397 -19.18 -33.05 -15.48
CA ASP A 397 -19.40 -33.97 -14.33
C ASP A 397 -18.18 -34.18 -13.40
N ASN A 398 -16.95 -33.89 -13.85
CA ASN A 398 -15.72 -34.00 -13.06
C ASN A 398 -15.07 -32.66 -12.68
N CYS A 399 -15.74 -31.53 -12.97
CA CYS A 399 -15.27 -30.18 -12.72
C CYS A 399 -14.83 -29.99 -11.25
N LEU A 400 -15.73 -30.28 -10.30
CA LEU A 400 -15.46 -30.01 -8.89
C LEU A 400 -14.31 -30.88 -8.35
N ALA A 401 -14.22 -32.14 -8.77
CA ALA A 401 -13.18 -33.05 -8.33
C ALA A 401 -11.79 -32.61 -8.83
N LEU A 402 -11.67 -32.31 -10.13
CA LEU A 402 -10.40 -31.92 -10.76
C LEU A 402 -9.83 -30.63 -10.17
N GLU A 403 -10.68 -29.61 -10.00
CA GLU A 403 -10.24 -28.30 -9.51
C GLU A 403 -9.95 -28.33 -8.00
N ALA A 404 -10.78 -29.01 -7.20
CA ALA A 404 -10.55 -29.13 -5.75
C ALA A 404 -9.30 -29.97 -5.45
N GLU A 405 -9.04 -31.04 -6.19
CA GLU A 405 -7.82 -31.84 -6.04
C GLU A 405 -6.55 -31.02 -6.34
N ALA A 406 -6.57 -30.19 -7.38
CA ALA A 406 -5.44 -29.34 -7.71
C ALA A 406 -5.15 -28.32 -6.60
N LEU A 407 -6.19 -27.72 -6.01
CA LEU A 407 -6.06 -26.83 -4.85
C LEU A 407 -5.58 -27.58 -3.60
N ASP A 408 -5.96 -28.83 -3.38
CA ASP A 408 -5.45 -29.61 -2.24
C ASP A 408 -3.99 -30.03 -2.39
N ASN A 409 -3.56 -30.30 -3.62
CA ASN A 409 -2.21 -30.77 -3.92
C ASN A 409 -1.15 -29.67 -3.86
N ASP A 410 -1.51 -28.42 -4.19
CA ASP A 410 -0.58 -27.30 -4.23
C ASP A 410 -1.15 -26.06 -3.51
N PRO A 411 -0.66 -25.74 -2.29
CA PRO A 411 -1.08 -24.53 -1.58
C PRO A 411 -0.74 -23.24 -2.34
N GLY A 412 0.17 -23.29 -3.31
CA GLY A 412 0.51 -22.15 -4.16
C GLY A 412 -0.52 -21.87 -5.27
N ILE A 413 -1.54 -22.71 -5.46
CA ILE A 413 -2.67 -22.44 -6.37
C ILE A 413 -3.84 -21.94 -5.54
N HIS A 414 -4.43 -20.83 -5.98
CA HIS A 414 -5.58 -20.21 -5.30
C HIS A 414 -6.83 -20.15 -6.17
N ILE A 415 -6.64 -20.02 -7.49
CA ILE A 415 -7.70 -19.99 -8.49
C ILE A 415 -7.40 -21.11 -9.50
N ALA A 416 -8.26 -22.12 -9.54
CA ALA A 416 -8.14 -23.29 -10.39
C ALA A 416 -9.24 -23.27 -11.45
N TYR A 417 -8.84 -23.60 -12.68
CA TYR A 417 -9.77 -23.67 -13.80
C TYR A 417 -9.31 -24.69 -14.84
N GLY A 418 -10.28 -25.23 -15.58
CA GLY A 418 -10.05 -26.11 -16.73
C GLY A 418 -10.18 -25.38 -18.06
N HIS A 419 -10.52 -26.14 -19.09
CA HIS A 419 -10.94 -25.58 -20.37
C HIS A 419 -12.44 -25.27 -20.36
N LEU A 420 -12.85 -24.35 -21.24
CA LEU A 420 -14.24 -23.99 -21.48
C LEU A 420 -14.64 -24.43 -22.89
N GLU A 421 -15.88 -24.87 -23.05
CA GLU A 421 -16.51 -25.09 -24.35
C GLU A 421 -17.75 -24.21 -24.47
N THR A 422 -17.93 -23.58 -25.64
CA THR A 422 -19.12 -22.79 -25.94
C THR A 422 -20.21 -23.67 -26.55
N VAL A 423 -21.43 -23.51 -26.05
CA VAL A 423 -22.63 -24.19 -26.57
C VAL A 423 -23.67 -23.17 -27.04
N ARG A 424 -24.56 -23.61 -27.93
CA ARG A 424 -25.72 -22.82 -28.36
C ARG A 424 -26.79 -22.76 -27.27
N GLU A 425 -27.81 -21.93 -27.48
CA GLU A 425 -28.94 -21.79 -26.56
C GLU A 425 -29.65 -23.12 -26.22
N ASP A 426 -29.64 -24.10 -27.11
CA ASP A 426 -30.22 -25.44 -26.92
C ASP A 426 -29.24 -26.48 -26.33
N SER A 427 -28.11 -26.03 -25.79
CA SER A 427 -27.00 -26.85 -25.27
C SER A 427 -26.24 -27.65 -26.34
N SER A 428 -26.59 -27.51 -27.63
CA SER A 428 -25.83 -28.17 -28.69
C SER A 428 -24.45 -27.54 -28.87
N ARG A 429 -23.46 -28.37 -29.17
CA ARG A 429 -22.08 -27.92 -29.35
C ARG A 429 -21.94 -27.05 -30.59
N VAL A 430 -21.12 -26.01 -30.50
CA VAL A 430 -20.73 -25.23 -31.68
C VAL A 430 -19.65 -26.01 -32.43
N LEU A 431 -19.95 -26.50 -33.62
CA LEU A 431 -19.03 -27.28 -34.46
C LEU A 431 -18.47 -26.44 -35.62
N LYS A 432 -17.17 -26.59 -35.91
CA LYS A 432 -16.51 -26.11 -37.13
C LYS A 432 -15.76 -27.28 -37.76
N ASN A 433 -16.07 -27.60 -39.02
CA ASN A 433 -15.55 -28.80 -39.72
C ASN A 433 -15.81 -30.12 -38.96
N ASN A 434 -17.01 -30.29 -38.38
CA ASN A 434 -17.41 -31.43 -37.54
C ASN A 434 -16.63 -31.61 -36.22
N GLU A 435 -15.76 -30.67 -35.84
CA GLU A 435 -15.08 -30.65 -34.56
C GLU A 435 -15.63 -29.55 -33.66
N PRO A 436 -15.70 -29.75 -32.33
CA PRO A 436 -16.05 -28.68 -31.39
C PRO A 436 -15.12 -27.47 -31.56
N VAL A 437 -15.71 -26.28 -31.66
CA VAL A 437 -14.94 -25.04 -31.67
C VAL A 437 -14.34 -24.84 -30.29
N ARG A 438 -13.06 -25.13 -30.16
CA ARG A 438 -12.26 -24.70 -29.02
C ARG A 438 -11.67 -23.34 -29.34
N GLY A 439 -12.24 -22.30 -28.73
CA GLY A 439 -11.63 -20.97 -28.77
C GLY A 439 -10.23 -21.00 -28.15
N GLY A 440 -9.38 -20.03 -28.51
CA GLY A 440 -8.07 -19.85 -27.86
C GLY A 440 -8.14 -19.38 -26.41
N TRP A 441 -9.36 -19.19 -25.88
CA TRP A 441 -9.65 -18.72 -24.53
C TRP A 441 -10.43 -19.77 -23.73
N PRO A 442 -10.13 -19.98 -22.43
CA PRO A 442 -8.99 -19.40 -21.73
C PRO A 442 -7.66 -19.92 -22.29
N PRO A 443 -6.57 -19.11 -22.19
CA PRO A 443 -5.25 -19.48 -22.69
C PRO A 443 -4.72 -20.75 -22.03
N ASN A 444 -3.64 -21.31 -22.58
CA ASN A 444 -3.02 -22.53 -22.04
C ASN A 444 -2.58 -22.39 -20.57
N GLN A 445 -2.15 -21.20 -20.17
CA GLN A 445 -1.90 -20.79 -18.79
C GLN A 445 -2.21 -19.31 -18.63
N PHE A 446 -2.52 -18.89 -17.40
CA PHE A 446 -2.81 -17.50 -17.06
C PHE A 446 -1.59 -16.61 -17.29
N ASN A 447 -1.79 -15.46 -17.95
CA ASN A 447 -0.77 -14.43 -18.13
C ASN A 447 -1.20 -13.13 -17.43
N TRP A 448 -0.52 -12.79 -16.33
CA TRP A 448 -0.83 -11.59 -15.55
C TRP A 448 -0.62 -10.28 -16.33
N GLU A 449 0.43 -10.19 -17.15
CA GLU A 449 0.70 -8.98 -17.93
C GLU A 449 -0.40 -8.74 -18.99
N GLU A 450 -0.93 -9.82 -19.59
CA GLU A 450 -2.07 -9.73 -20.50
C GLU A 450 -3.35 -9.33 -19.77
N GLN A 451 -3.61 -9.87 -18.57
CA GLN A 451 -4.71 -9.42 -17.72
C GLN A 451 -4.60 -7.92 -17.44
N MET A 452 -3.43 -7.44 -17.00
CA MET A 452 -3.18 -6.02 -16.73
C MET A 452 -3.10 -5.14 -17.99
N ALA A 453 -3.05 -5.77 -19.17
CA ALA A 453 -3.18 -5.13 -20.48
C ALA A 453 -4.60 -5.15 -21.02
N HIS A 454 -5.62 -5.44 -20.21
CA HIS A 454 -7.02 -5.44 -20.62
C HIS A 454 -7.43 -6.63 -21.50
N LEU A 455 -6.73 -7.77 -21.40
CA LEU A 455 -7.13 -9.05 -22.01
C LEU A 455 -7.61 -9.99 -20.91
N ASN A 456 -8.92 -10.15 -20.73
CA ASN A 456 -9.43 -11.06 -19.69
C ASN A 456 -8.93 -12.49 -19.93
N GLN A 457 -8.19 -13.06 -18.99
CA GLN A 457 -7.52 -14.36 -19.12
C GLN A 457 -8.31 -15.51 -18.48
N LEU A 458 -9.29 -15.19 -17.64
CA LEU A 458 -10.02 -16.19 -16.83
C LEU A 458 -11.52 -16.11 -17.11
N PRO A 459 -12.20 -17.27 -17.18
CA PRO A 459 -13.66 -17.28 -17.26
C PRO A 459 -14.29 -16.81 -15.95
N SER A 460 -15.56 -16.39 -16.00
CA SER A 460 -16.34 -16.05 -14.80
C SER A 460 -16.54 -17.25 -13.87
N CYS A 461 -16.63 -18.44 -14.46
CA CYS A 461 -16.83 -19.72 -13.78
C CYS A 461 -15.48 -20.38 -13.46
N VAL A 462 -14.81 -19.95 -12.38
CA VAL A 462 -13.60 -20.59 -11.81
C VAL A 462 -13.85 -21.09 -10.39
N MET A 463 -13.05 -22.07 -9.93
CA MET A 463 -12.99 -22.44 -8.52
C MET A 463 -11.86 -21.68 -7.85
N MET A 464 -12.13 -21.14 -6.67
CA MET A 464 -11.15 -20.42 -5.88
C MET A 464 -11.19 -20.83 -4.41
N ARG A 465 -10.06 -20.66 -3.72
CA ARG A 465 -10.05 -20.70 -2.26
C ARG A 465 -10.94 -19.60 -1.72
N ARG A 466 -11.66 -19.88 -0.65
CA ARG A 466 -12.48 -18.89 0.08
C ARG A 466 -11.71 -17.60 0.39
N GLU A 467 -10.45 -17.74 0.81
CA GLU A 467 -9.58 -16.60 1.16
C GLU A 467 -9.39 -15.59 0.02
N VAL A 468 -9.52 -16.01 -1.25
CA VAL A 468 -9.37 -15.12 -2.41
C VAL A 468 -10.39 -14.00 -2.33
N LEU A 469 -11.62 -14.32 -1.96
CA LEU A 469 -12.68 -13.32 -1.86
C LEU A 469 -12.62 -12.56 -0.53
N GLU A 470 -12.34 -13.25 0.57
CA GLU A 470 -12.24 -12.63 1.91
C GLU A 470 -11.14 -11.57 1.98
N ARG A 471 -9.97 -11.85 1.38
CA ARG A 471 -8.83 -10.92 1.39
C ARG A 471 -8.91 -9.82 0.34
N THR A 472 -9.68 -10.00 -0.74
CA THR A 472 -9.86 -8.98 -1.79
C THR A 472 -11.09 -8.09 -1.57
N GLY A 473 -11.98 -8.48 -0.66
CA GLY A 473 -13.27 -7.82 -0.42
C GLY A 473 -14.30 -8.07 -1.52
N GLY A 474 -14.21 -9.21 -2.20
CA GLY A 474 -15.21 -9.61 -3.21
C GLY A 474 -15.21 -8.79 -4.50
N TYR A 475 -16.31 -8.85 -5.22
CA TYR A 475 -16.54 -8.12 -6.47
C TYR A 475 -16.91 -6.66 -6.19
N ARG A 476 -16.44 -5.72 -7.01
CA ARG A 476 -16.81 -4.31 -6.86
C ARG A 476 -18.13 -4.04 -7.54
N GLU A 477 -19.14 -3.61 -6.79
CA GLU A 477 -20.50 -3.37 -7.31
C GLU A 477 -20.57 -2.23 -8.34
N ARG A 478 -19.60 -1.30 -8.31
CA ARG A 478 -19.43 -0.30 -9.38
C ARG A 478 -19.15 -0.92 -10.75
N MET A 479 -18.57 -2.13 -10.80
CA MET A 479 -18.31 -2.87 -12.02
C MET A 479 -19.56 -3.66 -12.41
N LYS A 480 -20.50 -3.01 -13.10
CA LYS A 480 -21.73 -3.66 -13.54
C LYS A 480 -21.51 -4.69 -14.65
N ARG A 481 -20.41 -4.54 -15.40
CA ARG A 481 -19.97 -5.40 -16.50
C ARG A 481 -18.48 -5.69 -16.34
N ASN A 482 -18.04 -6.88 -16.75
CA ASN A 482 -16.65 -7.31 -16.62
C ASN A 482 -16.15 -7.26 -15.16
N GLU A 483 -17.05 -7.53 -14.20
CA GLU A 483 -16.75 -7.53 -12.78
C GLU A 483 -15.72 -8.61 -12.40
N ASP A 484 -15.73 -9.71 -13.14
CA ASP A 484 -14.76 -10.79 -13.05
C ASP A 484 -13.38 -10.33 -13.52
N ALA A 485 -13.27 -9.66 -14.67
CA ALA A 485 -12.00 -9.18 -15.21
C ALA A 485 -11.30 -8.17 -14.28
N GLU A 486 -12.06 -7.23 -13.67
CA GLU A 486 -11.52 -6.34 -12.63
C GLU A 486 -11.09 -7.13 -11.39
N PHE A 487 -11.93 -8.06 -10.95
CA PHE A 487 -11.65 -8.91 -9.80
C PHE A 487 -10.36 -9.72 -9.99
N TRP A 488 -10.12 -10.28 -11.19
CA TRP A 488 -8.90 -11.01 -11.50
C TRP A 488 -7.66 -10.14 -11.45
N CYS A 489 -7.73 -8.86 -11.88
CA CYS A 489 -6.61 -7.92 -11.73
C CYS A 489 -6.22 -7.76 -10.26
N ARG A 490 -7.22 -7.50 -9.41
CA ARG A 490 -7.02 -7.27 -7.98
C ARG A 490 -6.55 -8.52 -7.25
N ALA A 491 -7.20 -9.66 -7.48
CA ALA A 491 -6.82 -10.92 -6.86
C ALA A 491 -5.39 -11.32 -7.22
N THR A 492 -5.05 -11.33 -8.51
CA THR A 492 -3.73 -11.77 -8.97
C THR A 492 -2.62 -10.75 -8.73
N SER A 493 -2.96 -9.47 -8.53
CA SER A 493 -2.01 -8.47 -7.99
C SER A 493 -1.81 -8.61 -6.47
N GLY A 494 -2.79 -9.18 -5.75
CA GLY A 494 -2.81 -9.31 -4.30
C GLY A 494 -2.26 -10.62 -3.74
N GLY A 495 -1.33 -11.29 -4.43
CA GLY A 495 -0.73 -12.54 -3.93
C GLY A 495 -1.38 -13.82 -4.44
N PHE A 496 -2.58 -13.75 -5.02
CA PHE A 496 -3.29 -14.94 -5.47
C PHE A 496 -2.81 -15.42 -6.83
N ARG A 497 -2.82 -16.74 -7.01
CA ARG A 497 -2.26 -17.40 -8.19
C ARG A 497 -3.31 -18.21 -8.91
N ALA A 498 -3.53 -17.83 -10.16
CA ALA A 498 -4.38 -18.54 -11.09
C ALA A 498 -3.57 -19.54 -11.91
N LYS A 499 -4.13 -20.75 -12.09
CA LYS A 499 -3.51 -21.81 -12.89
C LYS A 499 -4.57 -22.61 -13.64
N LYS A 500 -4.31 -22.89 -14.92
CA LYS A 500 -5.09 -23.86 -15.67
C LYS A 500 -4.63 -25.25 -15.26
N VAL A 501 -5.41 -25.92 -14.42
CA VAL A 501 -5.01 -27.17 -13.75
C VAL A 501 -5.28 -28.41 -14.60
N THR A 502 -6.14 -28.28 -15.62
CA THR A 502 -6.49 -29.35 -16.56
C THR A 502 -6.82 -28.80 -17.94
N GLN A 503 -6.61 -29.60 -18.99
CA GLN A 503 -7.11 -29.31 -20.33
C GLN A 503 -8.49 -29.93 -20.60
N ALA A 504 -9.02 -30.70 -19.65
CA ALA A 504 -10.40 -31.17 -19.71
C ALA A 504 -11.37 -29.99 -19.67
N ILE A 505 -12.52 -30.15 -20.31
CA ILE A 505 -13.61 -29.18 -20.22
C ILE A 505 -14.18 -29.27 -18.81
N THR A 506 -14.22 -28.15 -18.08
CA THR A 506 -14.82 -28.09 -16.74
C THR A 506 -16.07 -27.22 -16.71
N TYR A 507 -16.31 -26.44 -17.77
CA TYR A 507 -17.38 -25.46 -17.85
C TYR A 507 -17.89 -25.31 -19.29
N PHE A 508 -19.21 -25.27 -19.44
CA PHE A 508 -19.88 -25.00 -20.70
C PHE A 508 -20.56 -23.63 -20.63
N HIS A 509 -20.15 -22.71 -21.51
CA HIS A 509 -20.71 -21.38 -21.61
C HIS A 509 -21.75 -21.31 -22.72
N ARG A 510 -22.95 -20.83 -22.41
CA ARG A 510 -24.06 -20.74 -23.36
C ARG A 510 -24.07 -19.39 -24.07
N GLU A 511 -23.91 -19.43 -25.38
CA GLU A 511 -24.09 -18.25 -26.23
C GLU A 511 -25.59 -17.96 -26.43
N ARG A 512 -26.00 -16.75 -26.01
CA ARG A 512 -27.36 -16.25 -26.19
C ARG A 512 -27.37 -14.80 -26.65
N ASN A 513 -28.29 -14.47 -27.55
CA ASN A 513 -28.49 -13.11 -28.06
C ASN A 513 -29.13 -12.19 -27.02
N ASP A 514 -29.88 -12.74 -26.07
CA ASP A 514 -30.53 -12.05 -24.94
C ASP A 514 -29.70 -12.14 -23.64
N SER A 515 -28.42 -12.52 -23.72
CA SER A 515 -27.52 -12.47 -22.56
C SER A 515 -27.34 -11.02 -22.07
N LYS A 516 -26.99 -10.88 -20.79
CA LYS A 516 -26.68 -9.58 -20.17
C LYS A 516 -25.59 -8.86 -20.97
N GLY A 517 -24.48 -9.56 -21.25
CA GLY A 517 -23.36 -9.01 -22.03
C GLY A 517 -23.79 -8.54 -23.42
N ALA A 518 -24.57 -9.34 -24.16
CA ALA A 518 -25.04 -8.95 -25.49
C ALA A 518 -26.00 -7.74 -25.45
N THR A 519 -26.85 -7.65 -24.42
CA THR A 519 -27.79 -6.54 -24.25
C THR A 519 -27.07 -5.25 -23.88
N GLU A 520 -26.20 -5.29 -22.89
CA GLU A 520 -25.42 -4.13 -22.47
C GLU A 520 -24.48 -3.61 -23.57
N TRP A 521 -23.89 -4.51 -24.38
CA TRP A 521 -23.08 -4.10 -25.54
C TRP A 521 -23.89 -3.33 -26.60
N ARG A 522 -25.15 -3.73 -26.82
CA ARG A 522 -26.07 -3.02 -27.74
C ARG A 522 -26.51 -1.66 -27.18
N GLU A 523 -26.76 -1.57 -25.88
CA GLU A 523 -27.33 -0.38 -25.25
C GLU A 523 -26.29 0.68 -24.87
N GLN A 524 -25.14 0.25 -24.35
CA GLN A 524 -24.14 1.10 -23.70
C GLN A 524 -22.82 1.19 -24.49
N GLY A 525 -22.62 0.32 -25.48
CA GLY A 525 -21.45 0.31 -26.36
C GLY A 525 -20.25 -0.46 -25.80
N GLY A 526 -19.05 0.14 -25.91
CA GLY A 526 -17.75 -0.49 -25.65
C GLY A 526 -17.52 -1.01 -24.24
N GLU A 527 -16.34 -1.57 -24.00
CA GLU A 527 -15.97 -2.17 -22.72
C GLU A 527 -15.57 -1.14 -21.66
N PRO A 528 -16.05 -1.27 -20.40
CA PRO A 528 -15.56 -0.41 -19.34
C PRO A 528 -14.08 -0.69 -19.08
N ASP A 529 -13.31 0.34 -18.78
CA ASP A 529 -11.90 0.19 -18.42
C ASP A 529 -11.75 -0.43 -17.02
N TRP A 530 -11.88 -1.75 -16.93
CA TRP A 530 -11.72 -2.54 -15.71
C TRP A 530 -10.29 -2.57 -15.17
N THR A 531 -9.32 -1.97 -15.87
CA THR A 531 -7.93 -1.80 -15.36
C THR A 531 -7.67 -0.41 -14.79
N ALA A 532 -8.61 0.54 -14.91
CA ALA A 532 -8.40 1.94 -14.56
C ALA A 532 -8.06 2.19 -13.08
N TRP A 533 -8.45 1.28 -12.20
CA TRP A 533 -8.27 1.37 -10.75
C TRP A 533 -6.93 0.80 -10.27
N PHE A 534 -6.01 0.45 -11.17
CA PHE A 534 -4.70 -0.08 -10.84
C PHE A 534 -3.59 0.81 -11.42
N PRO A 535 -2.70 1.39 -10.58
CA PRO A 535 -1.65 2.27 -11.05
C PRO A 535 -0.54 1.49 -11.79
N TRP A 536 -0.53 0.18 -11.63
CA TRP A 536 0.32 -0.79 -12.32
C TRP A 536 -0.39 -1.47 -13.50
N ARG A 537 -1.40 -0.86 -14.11
CA ARG A 537 -1.90 -1.32 -15.41
C ARG A 537 -0.86 -1.12 -16.53
N MET A 538 -0.97 -1.89 -17.61
CA MET A 538 -0.11 -1.74 -18.79
C MET A 538 -0.49 -0.50 -19.64
N GLY A 539 -1.70 0.05 -19.46
CA GLY A 539 -2.14 1.30 -20.09
C GLY A 539 -3.12 1.14 -21.26
N ALA A 540 -3.67 -0.05 -21.47
CA ALA A 540 -4.77 -0.27 -22.43
C ALA A 540 -6.12 -0.14 -21.72
N GLY A 541 -7.04 0.66 -22.26
CA GLY A 541 -8.39 0.87 -21.71
C GLY A 541 -9.49 0.07 -22.41
N GLU A 542 -9.13 -0.65 -23.46
CA GLU A 542 -10.02 -1.50 -24.26
C GLU A 542 -9.22 -2.63 -24.94
N TYR A 543 -9.91 -3.68 -25.37
CA TYR A 543 -9.31 -4.86 -25.98
C TYR A 543 -8.45 -4.56 -27.22
N SER A 544 -8.90 -3.66 -28.11
CA SER A 544 -8.17 -3.26 -29.33
C SER A 544 -6.78 -2.69 -29.03
N ASP A 545 -6.64 -2.01 -27.90
CA ASP A 545 -5.43 -1.33 -27.50
C ASP A 545 -4.43 -2.25 -26.79
N ALA A 546 -4.91 -3.32 -26.18
CA ALA A 546 -4.12 -4.29 -25.42
C ALA A 546 -2.92 -4.84 -26.20
N ILE A 547 -3.16 -5.33 -27.42
CA ILE A 547 -2.13 -5.92 -28.27
C ILE A 547 -1.07 -4.90 -28.65
N ARG A 548 -1.46 -3.65 -28.89
CA ARG A 548 -0.52 -2.56 -29.20
C ARG A 548 0.36 -2.26 -28.00
N VAL A 549 -0.23 -2.16 -26.80
CA VAL A 549 0.49 -1.88 -25.55
C VAL A 549 1.48 -3.01 -25.20
N LEU A 550 1.06 -4.27 -25.29
CA LEU A 550 1.93 -5.43 -25.03
C LEU A 550 3.14 -5.45 -25.97
N ARG A 551 2.91 -5.21 -27.27
CA ARG A 551 3.99 -5.10 -28.26
C ARG A 551 4.91 -3.91 -27.99
N LYS A 552 4.34 -2.75 -27.68
CA LYS A 552 5.08 -1.51 -27.39
C LYS A 552 6.09 -1.71 -26.26
N HIS A 553 5.71 -2.46 -25.22
CA HIS A 553 6.58 -2.67 -24.07
C HIS A 553 7.46 -3.92 -24.16
N GLY A 554 7.34 -4.72 -25.22
CA GLY A 554 8.21 -5.88 -25.46
C GLY A 554 8.23 -6.89 -24.31
N GLY A 555 7.09 -7.08 -23.64
CA GLY A 555 6.98 -7.95 -22.45
C GLY A 555 7.65 -7.42 -21.18
N LYS A 556 7.92 -6.10 -21.11
CA LYS A 556 8.34 -5.44 -19.86
C LYS A 556 7.19 -4.62 -19.29
N HIS A 557 6.98 -4.67 -17.99
CA HIS A 557 6.00 -3.82 -17.34
C HIS A 557 6.43 -2.33 -17.39
N PRO A 558 5.55 -1.36 -17.72
CA PRO A 558 5.92 0.06 -17.86
C PRO A 558 6.22 0.76 -16.53
N ARG A 559 5.62 0.29 -15.44
CA ARG A 559 5.80 0.87 -14.09
C ARG A 559 6.03 -0.22 -13.03
N PRO A 560 7.11 -1.01 -13.15
CA PRO A 560 7.30 -2.21 -12.33
C PRO A 560 7.47 -1.88 -10.83
N HIS A 561 7.86 -0.64 -10.49
CA HIS A 561 8.00 -0.17 -9.12
C HIS A 561 6.68 0.08 -8.38
N LEU A 562 5.56 0.17 -9.11
CA LEU A 562 4.21 0.30 -8.55
C LEU A 562 3.52 -1.05 -8.37
N VAL A 563 4.01 -2.11 -9.03
CA VAL A 563 3.44 -3.46 -8.94
C VAL A 563 3.64 -4.00 -7.52
N PRO A 564 2.60 -4.47 -6.83
CA PRO A 564 2.74 -5.12 -5.53
C PRO A 564 3.65 -6.34 -5.65
N PHE A 565 4.54 -6.57 -4.67
CA PHE A 565 5.43 -7.73 -4.69
C PHE A 565 4.74 -9.08 -4.66
N GLY A 566 3.48 -9.13 -4.20
CA GLY A 566 2.65 -10.32 -4.25
C GLY A 566 2.10 -10.66 -5.64
N ALA A 567 2.16 -9.73 -6.61
CA ALA A 567 1.54 -9.95 -7.91
C ALA A 567 2.09 -11.19 -8.63
N GLN A 568 1.22 -11.98 -9.25
CA GLN A 568 1.61 -13.17 -10.00
C GLN A 568 2.49 -12.78 -11.20
N GLY A 569 3.68 -13.38 -11.28
CA GLY A 569 4.68 -13.07 -12.31
C GLY A 569 5.91 -12.39 -11.72
N ARG A 570 6.76 -11.85 -12.59
CA ARG A 570 7.99 -11.14 -12.20
C ARG A 570 8.38 -10.12 -13.28
N PRO A 571 9.04 -9.00 -12.93
CA PRO A 571 9.57 -8.09 -13.93
C PRO A 571 10.77 -8.75 -14.61
N GLY A 572 10.84 -8.72 -15.94
CA GLY A 572 11.70 -9.60 -16.74
C GLY A 572 13.16 -9.81 -16.28
N ASP A 573 13.82 -8.82 -15.67
CA ASP A 573 15.20 -8.86 -15.19
C ASP A 573 15.36 -9.20 -13.69
N ARG A 574 14.27 -9.43 -12.96
CA ARG A 574 14.28 -9.70 -11.51
C ARG A 574 13.52 -10.97 -11.17
N LYS A 575 13.92 -11.64 -10.08
CA LYS A 575 13.21 -12.83 -9.57
C LYS A 575 11.88 -12.49 -8.87
N PHE A 576 11.66 -11.24 -8.50
CA PHE A 576 10.47 -10.74 -7.78
C PHE A 576 10.22 -9.26 -8.09
N TRP A 577 9.02 -8.73 -7.81
CA TRP A 577 8.73 -7.29 -8.03
C TRP A 577 9.41 -6.37 -7.02
N TYR A 578 9.19 -5.06 -7.13
CA TYR A 578 9.81 -4.09 -6.23
C TYR A 578 9.17 -4.16 -4.84
N VAL A 579 9.99 -4.23 -3.81
CA VAL A 579 9.56 -4.23 -2.41
C VAL A 579 9.84 -2.85 -1.82
N ASN A 580 8.79 -2.14 -1.46
CA ASN A 580 8.85 -0.83 -0.82
C ASN A 580 8.66 -0.97 0.69
N ASP A 581 9.36 -0.17 1.48
CA ASP A 581 9.32 -0.25 2.95
C ASP A 581 8.23 0.62 3.61
N TYR A 582 7.67 1.59 2.87
CA TYR A 582 6.62 2.52 3.30
C TYR A 582 6.83 3.17 4.67
N GLN A 583 8.08 3.31 5.12
CA GLN A 583 8.34 3.73 6.49
C GLN A 583 8.01 5.20 6.70
N TYR A 584 8.42 6.04 5.74
CA TYR A 584 8.22 7.49 5.75
C TYR A 584 7.30 7.89 4.60
N PRO A 585 5.98 7.82 4.82
CA PRO A 585 5.06 8.33 3.83
C PRO A 585 5.29 9.83 3.66
N VAL A 586 5.28 10.32 2.42
CA VAL A 586 5.29 11.76 2.14
C VAL A 586 3.91 12.37 2.44
N VAL A 587 2.85 11.65 2.08
CA VAL A 587 1.46 12.09 2.30
C VAL A 587 0.76 11.19 3.31
N SER A 588 0.04 11.77 4.26
CA SER A 588 -1.00 11.05 5.01
C SER A 588 -2.35 11.41 4.45
N VAL A 589 -3.07 10.40 3.94
CA VAL A 589 -4.47 10.54 3.56
C VAL A 589 -5.32 10.17 4.77
N VAL A 590 -6.14 11.10 5.23
CA VAL A 590 -7.08 10.91 6.34
C VAL A 590 -8.49 10.81 5.77
N VAL A 591 -9.07 9.61 5.79
CA VAL A 591 -10.43 9.34 5.32
C VAL A 591 -11.37 9.34 6.51
N THR A 592 -12.38 10.21 6.52
CA THR A 592 -13.40 10.23 7.59
C THR A 592 -14.66 9.51 7.15
N VAL A 593 -15.16 8.61 8.01
CA VAL A 593 -16.32 7.75 7.72
C VAL A 593 -17.44 8.05 8.71
N GLY A 594 -18.40 8.86 8.29
CA GLY A 594 -19.60 9.16 9.08
C GLY A 594 -20.70 8.10 8.94
N PRO A 595 -21.79 8.22 9.72
CA PRO A 595 -22.94 7.32 9.63
C PRO A 595 -23.50 7.23 8.19
N GLY A 596 -23.74 6.01 7.72
CA GLY A 596 -24.28 5.76 6.37
C GLY A 596 -23.25 5.79 5.23
N HIS A 597 -21.99 6.19 5.47
CA HIS A 597 -20.99 6.31 4.39
C HIS A 597 -20.17 5.04 4.13
N LYS A 598 -20.30 4.00 4.97
CA LYS A 598 -19.58 2.72 4.82
C LYS A 598 -19.71 2.08 3.42
N PRO A 599 -20.88 2.09 2.73
CA PRO A 599 -21.01 1.53 1.39
C PRO A 599 -20.13 2.22 0.32
N PHE A 600 -19.78 3.49 0.53
CA PHE A 600 -19.01 4.28 -0.44
C PHE A 600 -17.49 4.18 -0.24
N LEU A 601 -17.07 3.77 0.95
CA LEU A 601 -15.69 3.77 1.41
C LEU A 601 -14.76 2.95 0.51
N VAL A 602 -15.25 1.85 -0.09
CA VAL A 602 -14.41 1.01 -0.94
C VAL A 602 -13.92 1.73 -2.19
N ASP A 603 -14.72 2.64 -2.76
CA ASP A 603 -14.30 3.43 -3.93
C ASP A 603 -13.26 4.48 -3.54
N ALA A 604 -13.43 5.10 -2.37
CA ALA A 604 -12.45 6.02 -1.81
C ALA A 604 -11.09 5.33 -1.65
N LEU A 605 -11.09 4.16 -1.00
CA LEU A 605 -9.87 3.39 -0.73
C LEU A 605 -9.24 2.83 -2.01
N ASP A 606 -10.03 2.29 -2.93
CA ASP A 606 -9.51 1.83 -4.22
C ASP A 606 -8.90 3.00 -5.02
N SER A 607 -9.43 4.24 -4.91
CA SER A 607 -8.84 5.42 -5.57
C SER A 607 -7.53 5.89 -4.96
N ILE A 608 -7.31 5.67 -3.66
CA ILE A 608 -6.03 5.91 -2.99
C ILE A 608 -5.01 4.86 -3.43
N LEU A 609 -5.41 3.59 -3.50
CA LEU A 609 -4.57 2.51 -4.05
C LEU A 609 -4.20 2.78 -5.52
N ALA A 610 -5.11 3.39 -6.29
CA ALA A 610 -4.92 3.77 -7.68
C ALA A 610 -3.92 4.92 -7.92
N GLN A 611 -3.34 5.52 -6.87
CA GLN A 611 -2.45 6.67 -7.02
C GLN A 611 -1.10 6.30 -7.68
N SER A 612 -0.69 7.08 -8.68
CA SER A 612 0.62 6.98 -9.35
C SER A 612 1.77 7.38 -8.43
N TYR A 613 1.49 8.19 -7.41
CA TYR A 613 2.45 8.54 -6.38
C TYR A 613 2.46 7.45 -5.29
N PRO A 614 3.59 6.76 -5.04
CA PRO A 614 3.60 5.59 -4.14
C PRO A 614 3.79 5.94 -2.65
N ASP A 615 4.39 7.07 -2.32
CA ASP A 615 4.84 7.39 -0.95
C ASP A 615 3.73 8.05 -0.11
N TRP A 616 2.70 7.28 0.22
CA TRP A 616 1.60 7.70 1.09
C TRP A 616 1.25 6.65 2.16
N GLN A 617 0.59 7.11 3.22
CA GLN A 617 -0.16 6.29 4.17
C GLN A 617 -1.64 6.67 4.13
N CYS A 618 -2.51 5.76 4.58
CA CYS A 618 -3.94 6.00 4.70
C CYS A 618 -4.41 5.66 6.11
N VAL A 619 -5.07 6.63 6.74
CA VAL A 619 -5.74 6.51 8.03
C VAL A 619 -7.23 6.65 7.78
N VAL A 620 -8.01 5.64 8.16
CA VAL A 620 -9.46 5.61 8.07
C VAL A 620 -10.02 5.81 9.47
N VAL A 621 -10.73 6.91 9.67
CA VAL A 621 -11.35 7.22 10.96
C VAL A 621 -12.82 6.81 10.89
N ASN A 622 -13.16 5.76 11.63
CA ASN A 622 -14.52 5.27 11.75
C ASN A 622 -15.27 6.08 12.81
N ASP A 623 -16.13 6.98 12.35
CA ASP A 623 -17.01 7.84 13.15
C ASP A 623 -18.49 7.48 12.91
N THR A 624 -18.78 6.22 12.56
CA THR A 624 -20.15 5.77 12.28
C THR A 624 -21.01 5.62 13.54
N GLY A 625 -20.42 5.70 14.73
CA GLY A 625 -21.06 5.42 16.02
C GLY A 625 -20.97 3.97 16.47
N THR A 626 -20.33 3.09 15.71
CA THR A 626 -20.13 1.69 16.09
C THR A 626 -18.75 1.23 15.65
N ALA A 627 -17.95 0.72 16.60
CA ALA A 627 -16.64 0.17 16.33
C ALA A 627 -16.73 -1.00 15.33
N TRP A 628 -15.75 -1.11 14.44
CA TRP A 628 -15.70 -2.22 13.49
C TRP A 628 -14.94 -3.41 14.09
N GLU A 629 -15.62 -4.56 14.20
CA GLU A 629 -15.02 -5.78 14.75
C GLU A 629 -13.94 -6.43 13.86
N LYS A 630 -13.80 -5.97 12.61
CA LYS A 630 -12.93 -6.57 11.58
C LYS A 630 -12.26 -5.52 10.71
N ASP A 631 -11.09 -5.86 10.22
CA ASP A 631 -10.42 -5.13 9.14
C ASP A 631 -11.33 -4.93 7.93
N ILE A 632 -11.09 -3.88 7.16
CA ILE A 632 -11.79 -3.63 5.89
C ILE A 632 -11.30 -4.66 4.85
N PRO A 633 -12.18 -5.55 4.33
CA PRO A 633 -11.79 -6.56 3.35
C PRO A 633 -11.21 -5.92 2.08
N GLY A 634 -10.09 -6.45 1.57
CA GLY A 634 -9.44 -5.89 0.38
C GLY A 634 -8.54 -4.70 0.64
N VAL A 635 -8.49 -4.20 1.87
CA VAL A 635 -7.76 -2.97 2.22
C VAL A 635 -6.82 -3.16 3.41
N PRO A 636 -5.94 -4.19 3.41
CA PRO A 636 -5.03 -4.45 4.53
C PRO A 636 -4.08 -3.29 4.84
N TRP A 637 -3.84 -2.42 3.86
CA TRP A 637 -2.87 -1.33 3.97
C TRP A 637 -3.41 -0.07 4.67
N ALA A 638 -4.71 0.01 4.94
CA ALA A 638 -5.31 1.12 5.65
C ALA A 638 -5.23 0.93 7.17
N GLU A 639 -4.86 1.97 7.89
CA GLU A 639 -4.92 1.99 9.36
C GLU A 639 -6.33 2.44 9.77
N VAL A 640 -7.07 1.62 10.52
CA VAL A 640 -8.41 1.95 10.99
C VAL A 640 -8.35 2.47 12.43
N VAL A 641 -9.00 3.60 12.69
CA VAL A 641 -9.13 4.22 14.00
C VAL A 641 -10.61 4.35 14.33
N ASP A 642 -11.08 3.60 15.33
CA ASP A 642 -12.45 3.66 15.82
C ASP A 642 -12.66 4.81 16.81
N MET A 643 -13.63 5.67 16.55
CA MET A 643 -14.07 6.70 17.49
C MET A 643 -14.95 6.12 18.59
N ASP A 644 -14.90 6.72 19.78
CA ASP A 644 -15.87 6.43 20.84
C ASP A 644 -17.21 7.09 20.50
N GLY A 645 -18.11 6.31 19.92
CA GLY A 645 -19.39 6.78 19.40
C GLY A 645 -19.23 7.64 18.13
N ASN A 646 -20.24 8.47 17.84
CA ASN A 646 -20.22 9.43 16.75
C ASN A 646 -19.96 10.82 17.33
N GLN A 647 -18.80 11.39 17.01
CA GLN A 647 -18.34 12.69 17.50
C GLN A 647 -18.32 13.77 16.41
N GLY A 648 -18.60 13.39 15.16
CA GLY A 648 -18.71 14.28 14.02
C GLY A 648 -17.38 14.51 13.28
N THR A 649 -17.51 15.04 12.06
CA THR A 649 -16.40 15.16 11.10
C THR A 649 -15.19 15.93 11.63
N SER A 650 -15.38 17.02 12.38
CA SER A 650 -14.26 17.78 12.96
C SER A 650 -13.43 16.92 13.92
N ALA A 651 -14.11 16.19 14.83
CA ALA A 651 -13.45 15.30 15.77
C ALA A 651 -12.72 14.17 15.04
N ALA A 652 -13.37 13.58 14.02
CA ALA A 652 -12.77 12.54 13.20
C ALA A 652 -11.51 13.01 12.45
N ARG A 653 -11.51 14.22 11.85
CA ARG A 653 -10.32 14.79 11.18
C ARG A 653 -9.19 15.04 12.18
N ASN A 654 -9.51 15.57 13.36
CA ASN A 654 -8.54 15.79 14.42
C ASN A 654 -7.94 14.49 14.96
N GLU A 655 -8.74 13.44 15.10
CA GLU A 655 -8.26 12.12 15.50
C GLU A 655 -7.35 11.52 14.42
N GLY A 656 -7.78 11.55 13.16
CA GLY A 656 -6.96 11.04 12.05
C GLY A 656 -5.62 11.77 11.90
N TYR A 657 -5.55 13.05 12.24
CA TYR A 657 -4.28 13.79 12.28
C TYR A 657 -3.28 13.20 13.29
N LYS A 658 -3.73 12.74 14.47
CA LYS A 658 -2.84 12.18 15.50
C LYS A 658 -2.12 10.92 15.01
N HIS A 659 -2.74 10.19 14.09
CA HIS A 659 -2.19 9.00 13.44
C HIS A 659 -1.40 9.33 12.14
N SER A 660 -1.37 10.60 11.74
CA SER A 660 -0.69 11.04 10.52
C SER A 660 0.83 11.14 10.70
N ARG A 661 1.62 10.63 9.75
CA ARG A 661 3.11 10.72 9.78
C ARG A 661 3.73 11.51 8.64
N GLY A 662 3.01 11.65 7.53
CA GLY A 662 3.50 12.33 6.34
C GLY A 662 3.65 13.84 6.52
N ARG A 663 4.60 14.44 5.79
CA ARG A 663 4.84 15.89 5.77
C ARG A 663 3.70 16.69 5.14
N PHE A 664 2.87 16.03 4.35
CA PHE A 664 1.63 16.57 3.80
C PHE A 664 0.44 15.76 4.31
N ILE A 665 -0.65 16.44 4.62
CA ILE A 665 -1.92 15.85 5.06
C ILE A 665 -2.97 16.12 3.99
N VAL A 666 -3.70 15.09 3.57
CA VAL A 666 -4.85 15.25 2.68
C VAL A 666 -6.09 14.73 3.40
N TRP A 667 -7.11 15.57 3.51
CA TRP A 667 -8.41 15.20 4.06
C TRP A 667 -9.28 14.62 2.96
N MET A 668 -9.89 13.47 3.18
CA MET A 668 -10.77 12.81 2.22
C MET A 668 -12.07 12.41 2.91
N ASP A 669 -13.19 12.63 2.23
CA ASP A 669 -14.48 12.15 2.69
C ASP A 669 -14.73 10.75 2.09
N ALA A 670 -15.30 9.83 2.88
CA ALA A 670 -15.47 8.42 2.48
C ALA A 670 -16.38 8.20 1.27
N ASP A 671 -17.17 9.21 0.91
CA ASP A 671 -18.07 9.22 -0.24
C ASP A 671 -17.51 9.96 -1.45
N ASP A 672 -16.23 10.31 -1.48
CA ASP A 672 -15.55 10.84 -2.68
C ASP A 672 -14.51 9.85 -3.21
N TYR A 673 -13.97 10.10 -4.41
CA TYR A 673 -12.85 9.33 -4.95
C TYR A 673 -11.98 10.14 -5.92
N TRP A 674 -10.72 9.76 -6.07
CA TRP A 674 -9.72 10.52 -6.82
C TRP A 674 -9.43 9.96 -8.21
N VAL A 675 -8.92 10.82 -9.10
CA VAL A 675 -8.25 10.33 -10.31
C VAL A 675 -6.85 9.79 -9.95
N PRO A 676 -6.29 8.85 -10.72
CA PRO A 676 -5.02 8.17 -10.39
C PRO A 676 -3.80 9.07 -10.18
N TRP A 677 -3.80 10.31 -10.67
CA TRP A 677 -2.66 11.23 -10.58
C TRP A 677 -2.89 12.38 -9.59
N PHE A 678 -3.93 12.30 -8.75
CA PHE A 678 -4.25 13.34 -7.76
C PHE A 678 -3.03 13.65 -6.87
N LEU A 679 -2.47 12.66 -6.18
CA LEU A 679 -1.36 12.87 -5.25
C LEU A 679 -0.09 13.36 -5.94
N GLU A 680 0.21 12.82 -7.13
CA GLU A 680 1.39 13.22 -7.90
C GLU A 680 1.36 14.72 -8.23
N ILE A 681 0.23 15.21 -8.74
CA ILE A 681 0.07 16.62 -9.09
C ILE A 681 0.02 17.51 -7.84
N MET A 682 -0.71 17.10 -6.80
CA MET A 682 -0.87 17.89 -5.57
C MET A 682 0.46 18.05 -4.83
N VAL A 683 1.24 16.96 -4.70
CA VAL A 683 2.57 16.99 -4.08
C VAL A 683 3.53 17.85 -4.89
N ALA A 684 3.54 17.73 -6.23
CA ALA A 684 4.41 18.56 -7.07
C ALA A 684 4.14 20.06 -6.89
N HIS A 685 2.90 20.47 -6.67
CA HIS A 685 2.56 21.86 -6.35
C HIS A 685 2.98 22.23 -4.92
N ALA A 686 2.78 21.35 -3.94
CA ALA A 686 3.15 21.58 -2.55
C ALA A 686 4.67 21.75 -2.36
N GLU A 687 5.49 21.05 -3.14
CA GLU A 687 6.95 21.20 -3.11
C GLU A 687 7.44 22.58 -3.54
N ASN A 688 6.67 23.25 -4.40
CA ASN A 688 7.01 24.55 -4.94
C ASN A 688 6.34 25.71 -4.20
N ASN A 689 5.45 25.42 -3.25
CA ASN A 689 4.62 26.42 -2.61
C ASN A 689 4.43 26.13 -1.12
N ASN A 690 4.73 27.12 -0.27
CA ASN A 690 4.53 27.00 1.18
C ASN A 690 3.08 27.43 1.57
N GLY A 691 2.08 26.63 1.18
CA GLY A 691 0.66 26.88 1.45
C GLY A 691 -0.24 25.68 1.15
N VAL A 692 -1.55 25.85 1.35
CA VAL A 692 -2.56 24.82 1.03
C VAL A 692 -2.67 24.65 -0.48
N ILE A 693 -2.74 23.42 -0.97
CA ILE A 693 -2.96 23.12 -2.39
C ILE A 693 -4.39 22.58 -2.56
N TYR A 694 -5.11 23.09 -3.56
CA TYR A 694 -6.45 22.65 -3.91
C TYR A 694 -6.62 22.56 -5.42
N SER A 695 -7.55 21.73 -5.89
CA SER A 695 -7.82 21.51 -7.31
C SER A 695 -9.26 21.83 -7.71
N ASP A 696 -9.51 21.86 -9.02
CA ASP A 696 -10.87 21.71 -9.56
C ASP A 696 -11.43 20.32 -9.22
N LEU A 697 -12.76 20.16 -9.34
CA LEU A 697 -13.45 18.91 -9.04
C LEU A 697 -14.39 18.47 -10.17
N ILE A 698 -14.73 17.18 -10.16
CA ILE A 698 -15.73 16.55 -11.01
C ILE A 698 -16.98 16.34 -10.15
N LYS A 699 -18.05 17.08 -10.40
CA LYS A 699 -19.36 16.87 -9.76
C LYS A 699 -20.01 15.64 -10.35
N ASP A 700 -20.46 14.72 -9.50
CA ASP A 700 -21.24 13.54 -9.89
C ASP A 700 -22.67 13.63 -9.31
N GLU A 701 -23.62 13.92 -10.19
CA GLU A 701 -25.05 13.97 -9.91
C GLU A 701 -25.72 12.71 -10.48
N ASN A 702 -25.75 11.62 -9.68
CA ASN A 702 -26.34 10.33 -10.06
C ASN A 702 -25.78 9.76 -11.39
N GLY A 703 -24.46 9.76 -11.54
CA GLY A 703 -23.75 9.27 -12.73
C GLY A 703 -23.53 10.35 -13.80
N LYS A 704 -24.17 11.51 -13.69
CA LYS A 704 -23.93 12.64 -14.59
C LYS A 704 -22.75 13.47 -14.08
N LYS A 705 -21.61 13.36 -14.78
CA LYS A 705 -20.37 14.03 -14.41
C LYS A 705 -20.21 15.39 -15.09
N GLY A 706 -19.79 16.40 -14.34
CA GLY A 706 -19.46 17.74 -14.85
C GLY A 706 -18.29 18.38 -14.10
N ILE A 707 -17.48 19.18 -14.78
CA ILE A 707 -16.33 19.85 -14.15
C ILE A 707 -16.79 21.13 -13.44
N TYR A 708 -16.41 21.29 -12.18
CA TYR A 708 -16.55 22.54 -11.45
C TYR A 708 -15.18 23.18 -11.24
N ARG A 709 -15.04 24.41 -11.74
CA ARG A 709 -13.79 25.17 -11.65
C ARG A 709 -13.80 26.18 -10.51
N TYR A 710 -12.82 26.09 -9.62
CA TYR A 710 -12.62 27.08 -8.58
C TYR A 710 -11.95 28.34 -9.13
N ARG A 711 -12.13 29.44 -8.41
CA ARG A 711 -11.36 30.67 -8.67
C ARG A 711 -10.03 30.55 -7.96
N ASN A 712 -9.03 31.30 -8.45
CA ASN A 712 -7.80 31.51 -7.69
C ASN A 712 -8.10 32.14 -6.34
N PHE A 713 -7.40 31.66 -5.32
CA PHE A 713 -7.65 32.03 -3.93
C PHE A 713 -7.58 33.54 -3.74
N ASN A 714 -8.58 34.07 -3.02
CA ASN A 714 -8.63 35.47 -2.64
C ASN A 714 -8.90 35.60 -1.14
N SER A 715 -7.87 35.99 -0.40
CA SER A 715 -7.95 36.19 1.05
C SER A 715 -8.99 37.22 1.47
N THR A 716 -9.33 38.20 0.63
CA THR A 716 -10.37 39.20 0.98
C THR A 716 -11.79 38.61 0.98
N LEU A 717 -12.00 37.47 0.30
CA LEU A 717 -13.31 36.84 0.16
C LEU A 717 -13.57 35.74 1.20
N ILE A 718 -12.52 35.14 1.79
CA ILE A 718 -12.69 34.03 2.75
C ILE A 718 -13.58 34.38 3.95
N PRO A 719 -13.61 35.62 4.52
CA PRO A 719 -14.53 35.94 5.61
C PRO A 719 -16.01 35.85 5.24
N ARG A 720 -16.34 35.86 3.93
CA ARG A 720 -17.71 35.86 3.41
C ARG A 720 -18.13 34.52 2.82
N THR A 721 -17.18 33.74 2.30
CA THR A 721 -17.45 32.44 1.67
C THR A 721 -16.18 31.61 1.56
N MET A 722 -16.31 30.28 1.69
CA MET A 722 -15.24 29.34 1.33
C MET A 722 -14.70 29.63 -0.07
N GLN A 723 -13.38 29.51 -0.25
CA GLN A 723 -12.70 29.83 -1.50
C GLN A 723 -12.28 28.59 -2.29
N TYR A 724 -12.15 27.45 -1.63
CA TYR A 724 -11.70 26.17 -2.18
C TYR A 724 -12.43 25.02 -1.46
N PRO A 725 -12.37 23.76 -1.95
CA PRO A 725 -13.14 22.67 -1.37
C PRO A 725 -12.75 22.39 0.09
N GLY A 726 -13.68 21.79 0.85
CA GLY A 726 -13.45 21.38 2.23
C GLY A 726 -12.69 20.05 2.37
N SER A 727 -12.82 19.19 1.36
CA SER A 727 -12.15 17.90 1.24
C SER A 727 -11.21 17.87 0.03
N SER A 728 -10.38 16.84 -0.04
CA SER A 728 -9.40 16.62 -1.11
C SER A 728 -8.45 17.81 -1.33
N ILE A 729 -8.08 18.48 -0.24
CA ILE A 729 -7.04 19.52 -0.20
C ILE A 729 -5.76 18.97 0.46
N LEU A 730 -4.61 19.42 -0.01
CA LEU A 730 -3.31 19.05 0.57
C LEU A 730 -2.82 20.19 1.47
N VAL A 731 -2.59 19.87 2.74
CA VAL A 731 -2.14 20.78 3.79
C VAL A 731 -0.74 20.38 4.27
N PRO A 732 0.27 21.24 4.12
CA PRO A 732 1.57 21.07 4.78
C PRO A 732 1.45 20.85 6.29
N ARG A 733 2.22 19.90 6.84
CA ARG A 733 2.15 19.51 8.27
C ARG A 733 2.36 20.71 9.20
N ASN A 734 3.31 21.58 8.91
CA ASN A 734 3.56 22.80 9.69
C ASN A 734 2.33 23.73 9.74
N ILE A 735 1.51 23.77 8.69
CA ILE A 735 0.25 24.54 8.66
C ILE A 735 -0.79 23.85 9.55
N ALA A 736 -0.94 22.53 9.43
CA ALA A 736 -1.85 21.77 10.30
C ALA A 736 -1.48 21.92 11.79
N GLU A 737 -0.18 21.83 12.13
CA GLU A 737 0.34 22.04 13.50
C GLU A 737 0.07 23.45 14.01
N ALA A 738 0.23 24.47 13.16
CA ALA A 738 -0.06 25.85 13.52
C ALA A 738 -1.56 26.06 13.82
N VAL A 739 -2.45 25.43 13.05
CA VAL A 739 -3.91 25.48 13.32
C VAL A 739 -4.26 24.72 14.59
N ILE A 740 -3.60 23.59 14.86
CA ILE A 740 -3.76 22.85 16.12
C ILE A 740 -3.31 23.70 17.32
N ALA A 741 -2.17 24.37 17.21
CA ALA A 741 -1.69 25.27 18.25
C ALA A 741 -2.64 26.47 18.48
N LEU A 742 -3.30 26.95 17.41
CA LEU A 742 -4.25 28.06 17.48
C LEU A 742 -5.60 27.65 18.11
N GLN A 743 -6.18 26.53 17.68
CA GLN A 743 -7.57 26.18 17.99
C GLN A 743 -7.85 24.68 18.13
N GLY A 744 -6.83 23.84 18.25
CA GLY A 744 -6.99 22.38 18.38
C GLY A 744 -7.27 21.62 17.07
N GLY A 745 -7.21 22.30 15.90
CA GLY A 745 -7.40 21.70 14.58
C GLY A 745 -8.70 22.18 13.94
N TYR A 746 -9.52 21.25 13.46
CA TYR A 746 -10.90 21.52 13.07
C TYR A 746 -11.74 21.81 14.32
N ASP A 747 -12.53 22.89 14.28
CA ASP A 747 -13.39 23.26 15.40
C ASP A 747 -14.58 22.29 15.51
N SER A 748 -14.68 21.58 16.63
CA SER A 748 -15.78 20.64 16.90
C SER A 748 -17.02 21.30 17.50
N GLN A 749 -16.98 22.59 17.82
CA GLN A 749 -18.11 23.33 18.38
C GLN A 749 -18.98 24.02 17.32
N ILE A 750 -18.47 24.16 16.09
CA ILE A 750 -19.22 24.83 15.02
C ILE A 750 -20.43 23.97 14.57
N PRO A 751 -21.64 24.54 14.40
CA PRO A 751 -22.85 23.77 14.06
C PRO A 751 -22.86 23.09 12.67
N GLY A 752 -21.94 23.46 11.78
CA GLY A 752 -21.81 23.00 10.40
C GLY A 752 -20.79 23.85 9.61
N MET A 753 -20.41 23.43 8.40
CA MET A 753 -19.35 24.05 7.60
C MET A 753 -18.01 24.21 8.35
N GLU A 754 -17.56 23.15 9.03
CA GLU A 754 -16.29 23.15 9.77
C GLU A 754 -15.07 23.50 8.90
N ASP A 755 -15.16 23.19 7.61
CA ASP A 755 -14.13 23.52 6.62
C ASP A 755 -13.96 25.03 6.47
N TRP A 756 -15.03 25.82 6.58
CA TRP A 756 -14.95 27.27 6.46
C TRP A 756 -14.17 27.88 7.63
N ASP A 757 -14.42 27.41 8.85
CA ASP A 757 -13.65 27.81 10.02
C ASP A 757 -12.18 27.40 9.91
N TYR A 758 -11.92 26.18 9.44
CA TYR A 758 -10.55 25.71 9.24
C TYR A 758 -9.79 26.55 8.21
N GLN A 759 -10.43 26.90 7.08
CA GLN A 759 -9.86 27.83 6.09
C GLN A 759 -9.61 29.23 6.71
N MET A 760 -10.53 29.72 7.56
CA MET A 760 -10.33 30.98 8.29
C MET A 760 -9.13 30.91 9.24
N ALA A 761 -8.94 29.82 9.97
CA ALA A 761 -7.81 29.64 10.87
C ALA A 761 -6.46 29.62 10.11
N ILE A 762 -6.37 28.89 8.99
CA ILE A 762 -5.17 28.84 8.14
C ILE A 762 -4.75 30.24 7.68
N HIS A 763 -5.70 31.01 7.16
CA HIS A 763 -5.39 32.32 6.59
C HIS A 763 -5.25 33.41 7.66
N HIS A 764 -5.86 33.25 8.84
CA HIS A 764 -5.58 34.08 10.01
C HIS A 764 -4.10 33.98 10.41
N LEU A 765 -3.50 32.78 10.31
CA LEU A 765 -2.08 32.52 10.56
C LEU A 765 -1.16 33.01 9.41
N GLY A 766 -1.72 33.59 8.34
CA GLY A 766 -0.97 34.21 7.24
C GLY A 766 -0.56 33.26 6.11
N PHE A 767 -0.95 31.99 6.16
CA PHE A 767 -0.65 31.03 5.09
C PHE A 767 -1.51 31.26 3.84
N CYS A 768 -0.99 30.95 2.66
CA CYS A 768 -1.74 31.06 1.39
C CYS A 768 -2.39 29.75 0.95
N ALA A 769 -3.22 29.83 -0.09
CA ALA A 769 -3.71 28.68 -0.84
C ALA A 769 -3.39 28.83 -2.34
N PHE A 770 -3.08 27.72 -3.00
CA PHE A 770 -2.65 27.65 -4.38
C PHE A 770 -3.54 26.70 -5.18
N HIS A 771 -4.01 27.19 -6.33
CA HIS A 771 -4.96 26.51 -7.17
C HIS A 771 -4.27 25.65 -8.23
N VAL A 772 -4.73 24.41 -8.37
CA VAL A 772 -4.42 23.51 -9.48
C VAL A 772 -5.63 23.48 -10.41
N GLU A 773 -5.51 24.06 -11.61
CA GLU A 773 -6.57 24.15 -12.62
C GLU A 773 -6.85 22.81 -13.34
N GLU A 774 -6.93 21.72 -12.58
CA GLU A 774 -7.17 20.35 -13.06
C GLU A 774 -8.27 19.68 -12.20
N PRO A 775 -9.23 18.97 -12.82
CA PRO A 775 -10.29 18.28 -12.09
C PRO A 775 -9.79 16.94 -11.52
N LEU A 776 -9.27 16.96 -10.29
CA LEU A 776 -8.52 15.81 -9.74
C LEU A 776 -9.31 14.87 -8.82
N PHE A 777 -10.52 15.25 -8.41
CA PHE A 777 -11.36 14.35 -7.61
C PHE A 777 -12.82 14.44 -8.01
N VAL A 778 -13.54 13.34 -7.75
CA VAL A 778 -14.98 13.23 -7.97
C VAL A 778 -15.70 13.48 -6.65
N TYR A 779 -16.57 14.49 -6.67
CA TYR A 779 -17.44 14.86 -5.56
C TYR A 779 -18.85 14.32 -5.81
N ARG A 780 -19.30 13.34 -5.02
CA ARG A 780 -20.64 12.75 -5.18
C ARG A 780 -21.69 13.59 -4.44
N LEU A 781 -22.66 14.13 -5.20
CA LEU A 781 -23.67 15.05 -4.64
C LEU A 781 -24.89 14.37 -4.03
N HIS A 782 -25.03 13.05 -4.21
CA HIS A 782 -26.24 12.30 -3.92
C HIS A 782 -26.09 11.33 -2.73
N THR A 783 -24.92 11.34 -2.09
CA THR A 783 -24.50 10.34 -1.08
C THR A 783 -24.73 10.82 0.35
N SER A 784 -25.01 12.10 0.56
CA SER A 784 -25.21 12.69 1.89
C SER A 784 -26.20 13.86 1.86
N THR A 785 -27.00 13.99 2.92
CA THR A 785 -27.86 15.16 3.17
C THR A 785 -27.20 16.21 4.08
N LYS A 786 -25.95 15.99 4.52
CA LYS A 786 -25.23 16.92 5.43
C LYS A 786 -25.17 18.34 4.87
N ARG A 787 -24.94 18.47 3.56
CA ARG A 787 -24.90 19.77 2.89
C ARG A 787 -26.23 20.52 3.01
N GLU A 788 -27.36 19.83 2.84
CA GLU A 788 -28.70 20.43 2.95
C GLU A 788 -29.01 20.80 4.41
N ALA A 789 -28.59 19.94 5.35
CA ALA A 789 -28.69 20.21 6.78
C ALA A 789 -27.84 21.43 7.22
N ASP A 790 -26.65 21.60 6.66
CA ASP A 790 -25.79 22.76 6.93
C ASP A 790 -26.40 24.06 6.36
N TYR A 791 -26.97 24.00 5.14
CA TYR A 791 -27.68 25.16 4.58
C TYR A 791 -28.92 25.53 5.41
N ALA A 792 -29.62 24.56 6.00
CA ALA A 792 -30.72 24.83 6.92
C ALA A 792 -30.26 25.55 8.20
N LYS A 793 -28.98 25.46 8.56
CA LYS A 793 -28.35 26.07 9.76
C LYS A 793 -27.53 27.32 9.44
N ILE A 794 -27.57 27.84 8.22
CA ILE A 794 -26.62 28.86 7.75
C ILE A 794 -26.59 30.14 8.61
N GLU A 795 -27.72 30.53 9.21
CA GLU A 795 -27.78 31.68 10.13
C GLU A 795 -27.00 31.41 11.41
N SER A 796 -27.21 30.25 12.04
CA SER A 796 -26.47 29.84 13.24
C SER A 796 -24.96 29.71 12.98
N ILE A 797 -24.58 29.23 11.79
CA ILE A 797 -23.17 29.15 11.36
C ILE A 797 -22.59 30.55 11.20
N ARG A 798 -23.33 31.48 10.56
CA ARG A 798 -22.88 32.87 10.41
C ARG A 798 -22.73 33.57 11.76
N ASP A 799 -23.69 33.41 12.66
CA ASP A 799 -23.63 33.97 14.02
C ASP A 799 -22.42 33.43 14.80
N TYR A 800 -22.13 32.14 14.66
CA TYR A 800 -20.93 31.53 15.24
C TYR A 800 -19.66 32.15 14.67
N MET A 801 -19.55 32.24 13.34
CA MET A 801 -18.41 32.85 12.66
C MET A 801 -18.23 34.34 12.99
N ASP A 802 -19.32 35.10 13.14
CA ASP A 802 -19.30 36.52 13.54
C ASP A 802 -18.77 36.70 14.96
N LYS A 803 -19.11 35.78 15.88
CA LYS A 803 -18.62 35.79 17.26
C LYS A 803 -17.15 35.37 17.35
N LYS A 804 -16.75 34.36 16.58
CA LYS A 804 -15.38 33.81 16.61
C LYS A 804 -14.38 34.70 15.88
N TRP A 805 -14.76 35.26 14.73
CA TRP A 805 -13.90 36.06 13.85
C TRP A 805 -14.38 37.51 13.65
N PRO A 806 -14.73 38.25 14.72
CA PRO A 806 -15.46 39.52 14.62
C PRO A 806 -14.68 40.59 13.85
N ASP A 807 -13.36 40.63 13.97
CA ASP A 807 -12.55 41.62 13.28
C ASP A 807 -12.59 41.49 11.75
N TYR A 808 -12.56 40.26 11.23
CA TYR A 808 -12.63 40.01 9.79
C TYR A 808 -14.06 40.12 9.27
N ARG A 809 -15.02 39.63 10.05
CA ARG A 809 -16.44 39.61 9.71
C ARG A 809 -17.07 41.00 9.71
N LEU A 810 -16.64 41.88 10.61
CA LEU A 810 -17.03 43.31 10.65
C LEU A 810 -16.16 44.21 9.77
N GLY A 811 -15.19 43.65 9.02
CA GLY A 811 -14.30 44.42 8.15
C GLY A 811 -13.28 45.32 8.86
N LYS A 812 -13.05 45.12 10.16
CA LYS A 812 -12.03 45.83 10.95
C LYS A 812 -10.61 45.39 10.60
N LYS A 813 -10.45 44.13 10.15
CA LYS A 813 -9.19 43.56 9.63
C LYS A 813 -9.41 43.00 8.24
N VAL A 814 -8.38 43.09 7.41
CA VAL A 814 -8.31 42.39 6.13
C VAL A 814 -7.45 41.14 6.31
N MET A 815 -7.97 40.01 5.84
CA MET A 815 -7.23 38.76 5.70
C MET A 815 -6.04 38.98 4.78
N MET A 816 -4.83 38.98 5.34
CA MET A 816 -3.59 39.09 4.56
C MET A 816 -3.05 37.68 4.26
N CYS A 817 -2.77 37.39 2.99
CA CYS A 817 -1.89 36.26 2.66
C CYS A 817 -0.44 36.76 2.64
N GLY A 818 0.50 35.98 3.19
CA GLY A 818 1.94 36.26 3.19
C GLY A 818 2.61 36.35 1.81
N CYS A 819 1.86 36.29 0.71
CA CYS A 819 2.37 36.35 -0.67
C CYS A 819 2.54 37.78 -1.22
N ALA A 820 2.57 38.81 -0.35
CA ALA A 820 2.75 40.21 -0.75
C ALA A 820 4.09 40.41 -1.48
N GLY A 821 4.13 40.17 -2.80
CA GLY A 821 5.20 40.62 -3.69
C GLY A 821 5.70 39.69 -4.81
N THR A 822 5.37 38.39 -4.87
CA THR A 822 5.92 37.53 -5.94
C THR A 822 4.98 37.41 -7.14
N LYS A 823 5.46 37.89 -8.29
CA LYS A 823 4.79 37.91 -9.60
C LYS A 823 4.08 36.58 -9.93
N LYS A 824 2.87 36.70 -10.47
CA LYS A 824 2.09 35.64 -11.14
C LYS A 824 3.00 34.77 -12.01
N VAL A 825 3.21 33.51 -11.61
CA VAL A 825 3.66 32.47 -12.53
C VAL A 825 2.40 31.83 -13.09
N THR A 826 1.85 32.41 -14.16
CA THR A 826 0.88 31.73 -15.01
C THR A 826 1.65 30.79 -15.94
N THR A 827 1.86 29.55 -15.55
CA THR A 827 2.13 28.49 -16.53
C THR A 827 0.81 28.16 -17.19
N LYS A 828 0.56 28.69 -18.39
CA LYS A 828 -0.53 28.19 -19.25
C LYS A 828 -0.17 26.77 -19.69
N PRO A 829 -0.94 25.73 -19.35
CA PRO A 829 -0.93 24.50 -20.12
C PRO A 829 -1.55 24.81 -21.50
N LYS A 830 -1.04 24.20 -22.56
CA LYS A 830 -1.73 24.21 -23.85
C LYS A 830 -3.02 23.42 -23.69
N SER A 831 -4.15 24.11 -23.61
CA SER A 831 -5.47 23.51 -23.69
C SER A 831 -5.80 23.18 -25.15
N THR A 832 -5.98 21.89 -25.42
CA THR A 832 -6.83 21.42 -26.52
C THR A 832 -7.74 20.34 -25.95
N LEU A 833 -8.82 20.79 -25.31
CA LEU A 833 -9.95 19.95 -24.93
C LEU A 833 -11.18 20.54 -25.63
N SER A 834 -11.50 20.01 -26.79
CA SER A 834 -12.83 20.13 -27.38
C SER A 834 -13.70 18.99 -26.86
N SER A 835 -14.89 19.35 -26.41
CA SER A 835 -15.95 18.47 -25.95
C SER A 835 -16.42 17.48 -27.04
N SER A 836 -16.01 16.22 -26.94
CA SER A 836 -16.75 15.03 -27.41
C SER A 836 -15.94 13.78 -27.07
N GLY A 837 -16.66 12.69 -26.77
CA GLY A 837 -16.10 11.45 -26.25
C GLY A 837 -15.19 10.68 -27.21
N ASN A 838 -14.62 9.61 -26.65
CA ASN A 838 -13.64 8.65 -27.18
C ASN A 838 -12.19 8.99 -26.83
N PHE A 839 -11.67 8.26 -25.83
CA PHE A 839 -10.26 8.17 -25.51
C PHE A 839 -9.60 7.23 -26.53
N ALA A 840 -8.74 7.77 -27.39
CA ALA A 840 -7.75 7.02 -28.19
C ALA A 840 -6.43 7.79 -28.15
N PRO A 841 -5.25 7.12 -28.18
CA PRO A 841 -3.99 7.78 -27.86
C PRO A 841 -3.26 8.30 -29.10
N GLU A 842 -2.57 9.43 -28.92
CA GLU A 842 -1.19 9.75 -29.36
C GLU A 842 -1.01 11.18 -29.90
N GLN A 843 -0.15 11.94 -29.23
CA GLN A 843 1.13 12.34 -29.82
C GLN A 843 2.21 12.28 -28.73
N GLU A 844 3.34 11.68 -29.10
CA GLU A 844 4.45 11.27 -28.26
C GLU A 844 5.01 12.38 -27.36
N VAL A 845 5.01 12.14 -26.05
CA VAL A 845 6.02 12.72 -25.15
C VAL A 845 7.09 11.65 -24.98
N ASN A 846 8.23 11.87 -25.64
CA ASN A 846 9.40 11.04 -25.53
C ASN A 846 9.85 11.01 -24.05
N THR A 847 9.55 9.92 -23.35
CA THR A 847 10.02 9.65 -21.99
C THR A 847 11.41 9.02 -22.08
N GLY A 848 12.36 9.79 -22.61
CA GLY A 848 13.78 9.48 -22.49
C GLY A 848 14.19 9.54 -21.02
N GLN A 849 15.11 8.64 -20.63
CA GLN A 849 15.74 8.57 -19.31
C GLN A 849 15.90 9.96 -18.67
N ILE A 850 15.47 10.11 -17.41
CA ILE A 850 15.83 11.27 -16.60
C ILE A 850 17.36 11.25 -16.50
N ALA A 851 18.03 12.17 -17.19
CA ALA A 851 19.47 12.31 -17.08
C ALA A 851 19.79 12.77 -15.66
N THR A 852 20.53 11.97 -14.88
CA THR A 852 20.88 12.32 -13.48
C THR A 852 22.25 12.97 -13.34
N ASP A 853 23.10 12.84 -14.38
CA ASP A 853 24.47 13.31 -14.36
C ASP A 853 24.56 14.75 -14.88
N MET A 854 25.04 15.67 -14.04
CA MET A 854 25.22 17.08 -14.38
C MET A 854 26.71 17.47 -14.35
N VAL A 855 27.09 18.47 -15.16
CA VAL A 855 28.45 19.04 -15.20
C VAL A 855 28.38 20.56 -15.16
N GLN A 856 29.42 21.21 -14.64
CA GLN A 856 29.49 22.67 -14.56
C GLN A 856 29.96 23.27 -15.89
N VAL A 857 29.16 24.20 -16.42
CA VAL A 857 29.44 24.97 -17.64
C VAL A 857 29.45 26.45 -17.33
N GLU A 858 30.47 27.17 -17.80
CA GLU A 858 30.56 28.63 -17.74
C GLU A 858 30.19 29.25 -19.09
N TYR A 859 29.31 30.25 -19.06
CA TYR A 859 29.08 31.16 -20.18
C TYR A 859 30.18 32.22 -20.25
N VAL A 860 30.90 32.24 -21.35
CA VAL A 860 32.02 33.16 -21.63
C VAL A 860 31.70 34.17 -22.74
N GLY A 861 30.45 34.18 -23.23
CA GLY A 861 29.96 35.16 -24.19
C GLY A 861 29.76 36.55 -23.57
N GLN A 862 29.58 37.57 -24.41
CA GLN A 862 29.55 38.98 -23.96
C GLN A 862 28.16 39.50 -23.56
N ILE A 863 27.12 38.66 -23.54
CA ILE A 863 25.77 39.10 -23.14
C ILE A 863 25.71 39.21 -21.62
N GLU A 864 25.70 40.43 -21.08
CA GLU A 864 25.61 40.70 -19.63
C GLU A 864 24.21 40.40 -19.04
N GLN A 865 23.15 40.45 -19.85
CA GLN A 865 21.78 40.19 -19.39
C GLN A 865 21.52 38.69 -19.21
N THR A 866 20.69 38.32 -18.23
CA THR A 866 20.32 36.91 -18.01
C THR A 866 19.31 36.45 -19.07
N PHE A 867 19.63 35.37 -19.77
CA PHE A 867 18.76 34.70 -20.73
C PHE A 867 18.59 33.23 -20.40
N SER A 868 17.57 32.61 -20.98
CA SER A 868 17.13 31.25 -20.63
C SER A 868 17.36 30.29 -21.79
N ILE A 869 17.97 29.14 -21.50
CA ILE A 869 18.15 28.02 -22.43
C ILE A 869 17.39 26.81 -21.87
N ARG A 870 16.45 26.27 -22.63
CA ARG A 870 15.77 25.03 -22.26
C ARG A 870 16.70 23.83 -22.43
N SER A 871 16.65 22.91 -21.47
CA SER A 871 17.31 21.60 -21.61
C SER A 871 16.74 20.87 -22.82
N ARG A 872 17.64 20.24 -23.58
CA ARG A 872 17.29 19.41 -24.75
C ARG A 872 17.09 17.95 -24.34
N VAL A 873 17.64 17.54 -23.21
CA VAL A 873 17.58 16.16 -22.71
C VAL A 873 16.57 15.96 -21.58
N GLN A 874 16.14 17.02 -20.88
CA GLN A 874 15.15 16.95 -19.80
C GLN A 874 14.02 17.98 -19.99
N ASN A 875 12.80 17.49 -20.22
CA ASN A 875 11.64 18.36 -20.41
C ASN A 875 11.31 19.18 -19.14
N GLY A 876 11.02 20.47 -19.33
CA GLY A 876 10.65 21.39 -18.25
C GLY A 876 11.83 22.10 -17.56
N ILE A 877 13.07 21.66 -17.79
CA ILE A 877 14.27 22.30 -17.20
C ILE A 877 14.77 23.43 -18.08
N THR A 878 15.15 24.56 -17.45
CA THR A 878 15.67 25.75 -18.12
C THR A 878 16.88 26.30 -17.37
N TYR A 879 18.02 26.36 -18.04
CA TYR A 879 19.24 26.99 -17.55
C TYR A 879 19.18 28.50 -17.76
N ARG A 880 19.65 29.28 -16.79
CA ARG A 880 19.76 30.74 -16.90
C ARG A 880 21.22 31.14 -16.97
N PHE A 881 21.63 31.67 -18.12
CA PHE A 881 23.00 32.11 -18.40
C PHE A 881 23.06 33.63 -18.62
N GLY A 882 24.21 34.22 -18.33
CA GLY A 882 24.52 35.62 -18.60
C GLY A 882 25.90 35.96 -18.05
N ASN A 883 26.60 36.91 -18.66
CA ASN A 883 27.91 37.37 -18.20
C ASN A 883 27.77 38.34 -17.02
N ASN A 884 27.03 37.92 -15.99
CA ASN A 884 26.78 38.63 -14.74
C ASN A 884 26.98 37.70 -13.54
N THR A 885 27.21 38.29 -12.38
CA THR A 885 27.48 37.57 -11.14
C THR A 885 26.25 36.78 -10.72
N GLY A 886 26.33 35.44 -10.72
CA GLY A 886 25.24 34.52 -10.34
C GLY A 886 24.61 33.69 -11.48
N HIS A 887 24.81 34.09 -12.74
CA HIS A 887 24.34 33.34 -13.92
C HIS A 887 25.44 32.98 -14.91
N LYS A 888 26.70 33.30 -14.59
CA LYS A 888 27.84 32.95 -15.43
C LYS A 888 28.13 31.45 -15.46
N GLN A 889 27.91 30.74 -14.36
CA GLN A 889 28.16 29.29 -14.24
C GLN A 889 26.87 28.54 -13.87
N LYS A 890 26.63 27.39 -14.51
CA LYS A 890 25.50 26.50 -14.20
C LYS A 890 25.89 25.03 -14.30
N ALA A 891 25.37 24.25 -13.36
CA ALA A 891 25.25 22.80 -13.54
C ALA A 891 24.19 22.54 -14.62
N VAL A 892 24.57 21.79 -15.65
CA VAL A 892 23.70 21.37 -16.75
C VAL A 892 23.80 19.86 -16.92
N PHE A 893 22.76 19.21 -17.44
CA PHE A 893 22.85 17.78 -17.74
C PHE A 893 24.00 17.50 -18.70
N LEU A 894 24.72 16.39 -18.50
CA LEU A 894 25.87 16.00 -19.31
C LEU A 894 25.52 16.00 -20.82
N GLY A 895 24.33 15.51 -21.18
CA GLY A 895 23.84 15.53 -22.56
C GLY A 895 23.51 16.92 -23.14
N ASP A 896 23.29 17.94 -22.29
CA ASP A 896 23.17 19.34 -22.74
C ASP A 896 24.53 20.04 -22.82
N ALA A 897 25.52 19.60 -22.04
CA ALA A 897 26.84 20.23 -21.96
C ALA A 897 27.62 20.14 -23.29
N GLU A 898 27.52 19.00 -23.99
CA GLU A 898 28.14 18.83 -25.31
C GLU A 898 27.60 19.84 -26.33
N TRP A 899 26.28 20.06 -26.35
CA TRP A 899 25.66 21.03 -27.24
C TRP A 899 26.01 22.48 -26.86
N LEU A 900 26.00 22.81 -25.56
CA LEU A 900 26.35 24.15 -25.09
C LEU A 900 27.79 24.51 -25.43
N THR A 901 28.74 23.63 -25.14
CA THR A 901 30.17 23.85 -25.40
C THR A 901 30.53 23.87 -26.89
N SER A 902 29.64 23.40 -27.77
CA SER A 902 29.77 23.54 -29.22
C SER A 902 29.34 24.91 -29.77
N GLN A 903 28.64 25.75 -28.99
CA GLN A 903 28.14 27.04 -29.48
C GLN A 903 29.27 28.08 -29.63
N ARG A 904 29.19 28.89 -30.68
CA ARG A 904 30.16 29.94 -31.03
C ARG A 904 29.46 31.26 -31.30
N ASP A 905 30.13 32.38 -31.04
CA ASP A 905 29.65 33.72 -31.41
C ASP A 905 29.88 34.04 -32.89
N GLY A 906 29.42 35.20 -33.36
CA GLY A 906 29.60 35.64 -34.76
C GLY A 906 31.05 35.81 -35.21
N ASN A 907 32.02 35.78 -34.28
CA ASN A 907 33.46 35.82 -34.54
C ASN A 907 34.13 34.46 -34.28
N ASN A 908 33.35 33.38 -34.23
CA ASN A 908 33.77 31.99 -34.00
C ASN A 908 34.46 31.73 -32.65
N ARG A 909 34.18 32.54 -31.61
CA ARG A 909 34.67 32.30 -30.24
C ARG A 909 33.69 31.44 -29.44
N PRO A 910 34.14 30.54 -28.55
CA PRO A 910 33.25 29.74 -27.70
C PRO A 910 32.35 30.62 -26.86
N LEU A 911 31.07 30.25 -26.78
CA LEU A 911 30.11 30.89 -25.89
C LEU A 911 30.05 30.21 -24.52
N TYR A 912 30.44 28.93 -24.45
CA TYR A 912 30.41 28.13 -23.23
C TYR A 912 31.67 27.27 -23.11
N VAL A 913 32.16 27.09 -21.88
CA VAL A 913 33.30 26.23 -21.56
C VAL A 913 32.96 25.30 -20.40
N LEU A 914 33.45 24.06 -20.46
CA LEU A 914 33.30 23.08 -19.39
C LEU A 914 34.31 23.41 -18.28
N LEU A 915 33.87 23.47 -17.02
CA LEU A 915 34.75 23.81 -15.90
C LEU A 915 35.43 22.59 -15.25
N THR A 916 34.78 21.41 -15.25
CA THR A 916 35.35 20.14 -14.78
C THR A 916 34.68 18.95 -15.48
N SER A 917 35.34 17.79 -15.53
CA SER A 917 34.80 16.54 -16.10
C SER A 917 34.16 15.60 -15.05
N THR A 918 34.03 16.04 -13.80
CA THR A 918 33.46 15.25 -12.71
C THR A 918 31.93 15.42 -12.67
N THR A 919 31.18 14.32 -12.67
CA THR A 919 29.70 14.35 -12.67
C THR A 919 29.13 14.69 -11.28
N LEU A 920 28.12 15.55 -11.24
CA LEU A 920 27.34 15.92 -10.05
C LEU A 920 25.98 15.18 -10.08
N ASP A 921 25.54 14.66 -8.93
CA ASP A 921 24.24 13.97 -8.79
C ASP A 921 23.10 14.99 -8.61
N ALA A 922 22.13 14.99 -9.52
CA ALA A 922 20.97 15.89 -9.50
C ALA A 922 20.02 15.72 -8.28
N ARG A 923 20.29 14.75 -7.38
CA ARG A 923 19.55 14.56 -6.12
C ARG A 923 20.14 15.30 -4.92
N ASP A 924 21.31 15.93 -5.09
CA ASP A 924 21.91 16.80 -4.07
C ASP A 924 21.33 18.23 -4.16
N PRO A 925 20.58 18.71 -3.16
CA PRO A 925 19.94 20.03 -3.20
C PRO A 925 20.93 21.20 -3.25
N SER A 926 22.21 21.00 -2.92
CA SER A 926 23.25 22.04 -3.03
C SER A 926 23.57 22.43 -4.48
N VAL A 927 23.26 21.57 -5.45
CA VAL A 927 23.56 21.74 -6.89
C VAL A 927 22.69 22.82 -7.55
N PHE A 928 21.49 23.08 -7.03
CA PHE A 928 20.54 24.05 -7.60
C PHE A 928 20.62 25.45 -6.96
N LEU A 929 21.37 25.60 -5.86
CA LEU A 929 21.41 26.82 -5.05
C LEU A 929 22.50 27.83 -5.45
N GLY A 930 23.31 27.56 -6.47
CA GLY A 930 24.22 28.54 -7.06
C GLY A 930 25.35 29.02 -6.13
N ALA A 931 25.71 28.26 -5.09
CA ALA A 931 26.90 28.53 -4.31
C ALA A 931 28.17 28.25 -5.15
N PRO A 932 29.21 29.10 -5.11
CA PRO A 932 30.48 28.79 -5.76
C PRO A 932 31.11 27.58 -5.08
N VAL A 933 31.44 26.55 -5.85
CA VAL A 933 32.30 25.45 -5.39
C VAL A 933 33.72 26.02 -5.35
N THR A 934 34.18 26.40 -4.17
CA THR A 934 35.61 26.66 -3.95
C THR A 934 36.33 25.31 -4.00
N GLY A 935 37.22 25.15 -4.97
CA GLY A 935 38.15 24.02 -5.04
C GLY A 935 39.20 24.05 -3.94
#